data_AF-A0A8C5MPC3-F1
#
_entry.id   AF-A0A8C5MPC3-F1
#
_cell.length_a   1.000
_cell.length_b   1.000
_cell.length_c   1.000
_cell.angle_alpha   90.00
_cell.angle_beta   90.00
_cell.angle_gamma   90.00
#
_symmetry.space_group_name_H-M   'P 1'
#
loop_
_entity.id
_entity.type
_entity.pdbx_description
1 polymer ?
#
loop_
_entity_poly.entity_id
_entity_poly.type
_entity_poly.pdbx_seq_one_letter_code
_entity_poly.pdbx_strand_id
1 'polypeptide(L)'
;MSGATMDTCGKVIKCKAAVAWEANAPLCIEEIEVAPPKAHEIRIKISACGICRTDDFAFKGKINDLKFPLIGGHEATGIVESVGEGVTNIKPGDAVIPLFLPQCGECRCCLEPKSNVCYKSDVGKYTGMMMDNTSRFTCKGQMIHHFINTSTFTEYTVVDESCAVKIDEKAPLDKACLLGCGFSTGYGSAVNVAKVEPGSTCAVFGLGGVGLSTVIGCKVAGASKIIGVDINSDKFAKAKEMGATDCINPNDYTKPIHEVLAAMTEDGVNYAFECIGTTETMVIKCRAAIAWEANKPLVVEEIEVAPPKAHEIRIKICASGICHTDDHALGAHMAGMKYPTILGHEGSGIVESIGEGVTCVKPGDHVIPLCSPMCMKCKACVHPDSNFCIKNDVGKNVGLMLDKTSRFTCKGKMIHHFMTSSTFTEYTVVDEFAIVKIDPKAPMDQVCLIGCGFSTGYGTVLNTAKVKPGTTCAVFGLGGIGMSAVMGCKASGASRIIGIDINKRKFAKAKELGCTDCLDPNDCEKPIHEVIVEMTDGGVDYSFECIGNTDVMVSTILSSHYAYGSVNIIGVPDQHARMTVDPMYFLTGRIMNGAFLGDYKAKESFPSLVKDVICKKIDLDALVTHKVPLEKINTGFEYMRTGQ
;
A
#
# COMPACT_ATOMS: atom_id res chain seq x y z
N MET A 1 -16.21 15.21 -53.49
CA MET A 1 -17.61 14.95 -53.17
C MET A 1 -18.15 13.90 -54.13
N SER A 2 -18.24 12.65 -53.69
CA SER A 2 -18.95 11.55 -54.36
C SER A 2 -19.88 10.94 -53.31
N GLY A 3 -21.16 10.80 -53.68
CA GLY A 3 -22.29 10.71 -52.76
C GLY A 3 -22.17 9.71 -51.60
N ALA A 4 -22.60 10.16 -50.42
CA ALA A 4 -23.19 9.24 -49.46
C ALA A 4 -24.39 8.59 -50.15
N THR A 5 -24.27 7.31 -50.48
CA THR A 5 -25.37 6.53 -51.01
C THR A 5 -26.50 6.56 -49.97
N MET A 6 -27.67 7.09 -50.33
CA MET A 6 -28.91 6.98 -49.53
C MET A 6 -29.32 5.52 -49.21
N ASP A 7 -28.57 4.54 -49.70
CA ASP A 7 -28.92 3.13 -49.70
C ASP A 7 -28.76 2.43 -48.34
N THR A 8 -28.04 3.02 -47.38
CA THR A 8 -27.80 2.45 -46.03
C THR A 8 -28.59 3.15 -44.92
N CYS A 9 -29.22 4.30 -45.20
CA CYS A 9 -30.00 5.06 -44.23
C CYS A 9 -31.18 4.23 -43.69
N GLY A 10 -31.34 4.16 -42.36
CA GLY A 10 -32.40 3.38 -41.72
C GLY A 10 -32.25 1.86 -41.78
N LYS A 11 -31.13 1.34 -42.35
CA LYS A 11 -30.86 -0.11 -42.45
C LYS A 11 -29.75 -0.52 -41.49
N VAL A 12 -29.80 -1.78 -41.02
CA VAL A 12 -28.64 -2.43 -40.40
C VAL A 12 -27.55 -2.59 -41.45
N ILE A 13 -26.30 -2.28 -41.10
CA ILE A 13 -25.14 -2.46 -41.97
C ILE A 13 -24.19 -3.50 -41.39
N LYS A 14 -23.40 -4.12 -42.25
CA LYS A 14 -22.30 -5.00 -41.85
C LYS A 14 -20.97 -4.33 -42.08
N CYS A 15 -20.09 -4.39 -41.09
CA CYS A 15 -18.74 -3.83 -41.18
C CYS A 15 -17.78 -4.55 -40.23
N LYS A 16 -16.49 -4.24 -40.31
CA LYS A 16 -15.47 -4.80 -39.42
C LYS A 16 -15.33 -3.99 -38.14
N ALA A 17 -15.05 -4.68 -37.04
CA ALA A 17 -14.67 -4.08 -35.76
C ALA A 17 -13.62 -4.92 -35.04
N ALA A 18 -12.81 -4.27 -34.20
CA ALA A 18 -11.96 -4.95 -33.24
C ALA A 18 -12.76 -5.19 -31.94
N VAL A 19 -13.14 -6.45 -31.72
CA VAL A 19 -13.95 -6.89 -30.59
C VAL A 19 -13.05 -7.51 -29.52
N ALA A 20 -13.18 -7.05 -28.28
CA ALA A 20 -12.63 -7.74 -27.12
C ALA A 20 -13.71 -8.67 -26.57
N TRP A 21 -13.46 -9.98 -26.61
CA TRP A 21 -14.42 -10.98 -26.14
C TRP A 21 -14.37 -11.17 -24.62
N GLU A 22 -13.20 -10.98 -24.02
CA GLU A 22 -12.95 -11.09 -22.59
C GLU A 22 -11.72 -10.26 -22.20
N ALA A 23 -11.55 -10.00 -20.90
CA ALA A 23 -10.37 -9.30 -20.40
C ALA A 23 -9.10 -10.14 -20.61
N ASN A 24 -8.00 -9.50 -21.02
CA ASN A 24 -6.69 -10.06 -21.33
C ASN A 24 -6.63 -10.96 -22.57
N ALA A 25 -7.74 -11.14 -23.30
CA ALA A 25 -7.71 -11.77 -24.62
C ALA A 25 -7.25 -10.78 -25.71
N PRO A 26 -6.60 -11.27 -26.78
CA PRO A 26 -6.30 -10.45 -27.94
C PRO A 26 -7.58 -9.95 -28.61
N LEU A 27 -7.54 -8.74 -29.19
CA LEU A 27 -8.64 -8.22 -30.00
C LEU A 27 -8.86 -9.09 -31.24
N CYS A 28 -10.12 -9.40 -31.53
CA CYS A 28 -10.53 -10.13 -32.71
C CYS A 28 -11.12 -9.17 -33.74
N ILE A 29 -10.64 -9.21 -34.98
CA ILE A 29 -11.30 -8.50 -36.08
C ILE A 29 -12.49 -9.33 -36.54
N GLU A 30 -13.69 -8.85 -36.24
CA GLU A 30 -14.96 -9.53 -36.50
C GLU A 30 -15.79 -8.73 -37.51
N GLU A 31 -16.61 -9.42 -38.30
CA GLU A 31 -17.72 -8.80 -39.01
C GLU A 31 -18.89 -8.64 -38.03
N ILE A 32 -19.34 -7.40 -37.85
CA ILE A 32 -20.42 -7.03 -36.94
C ILE A 32 -21.60 -6.43 -37.71
N GLU A 33 -22.76 -6.46 -37.09
CA GLU A 33 -23.96 -5.74 -37.52
C GLU A 33 -24.10 -4.45 -36.69
N VAL A 34 -24.21 -3.32 -37.39
CA VAL A 34 -24.43 -1.99 -36.79
C VAL A 34 -25.84 -1.52 -37.11
N ALA A 35 -26.66 -1.36 -36.07
CA ALA A 35 -28.02 -0.87 -36.19
C ALA A 35 -28.07 0.56 -36.75
N PRO A 36 -29.16 0.98 -37.41
CA PRO A 36 -29.35 2.39 -37.76
C PRO A 36 -29.48 3.26 -36.50
N PRO A 37 -29.17 4.56 -36.60
CA PRO A 37 -29.37 5.48 -35.48
C PRO A 37 -30.86 5.60 -35.14
N LYS A 38 -31.19 5.61 -33.84
CA LYS A 38 -32.52 5.97 -33.33
C LYS A 38 -32.66 7.48 -33.16
N ALA A 39 -33.80 7.93 -32.63
CA ALA A 39 -34.02 9.34 -32.31
C ALA A 39 -32.86 9.92 -31.48
N HIS A 40 -32.39 11.11 -31.86
CA HIS A 40 -31.24 11.80 -31.28
C HIS A 40 -29.89 11.08 -31.43
N GLU A 41 -29.79 10.06 -32.28
CA GLU A 41 -28.53 9.38 -32.57
C GLU A 41 -28.03 9.68 -33.98
N ILE A 42 -26.72 9.53 -34.16
CA ILE A 42 -26.06 9.63 -35.46
C ILE A 42 -25.20 8.40 -35.68
N ARG A 43 -25.10 7.95 -36.94
CA ARG A 43 -24.14 6.93 -37.35
C ARG A 43 -22.98 7.59 -38.07
N ILE A 44 -21.77 7.28 -37.63
CA ILE A 44 -20.54 7.90 -38.09
C ILE A 44 -19.70 6.83 -38.78
N LYS A 45 -19.29 7.11 -40.02
CA LYS A 45 -18.24 6.35 -40.69
C LYS A 45 -16.88 6.80 -40.17
N ILE A 46 -16.20 5.95 -39.42
CA ILE A 46 -14.91 6.27 -38.82
C ILE A 46 -13.85 6.42 -39.92
N SER A 47 -13.13 7.53 -39.87
CA SER A 47 -12.03 7.83 -40.80
C SER A 47 -10.67 7.56 -40.17
N ALA A 48 -10.51 7.90 -38.90
CA ALA A 48 -9.31 7.64 -38.13
C ALA A 48 -9.67 7.48 -36.65
N CYS A 49 -8.88 6.66 -35.94
CA CYS A 49 -8.93 6.55 -34.50
C CYS A 49 -7.53 6.57 -33.89
N GLY A 50 -7.39 7.22 -32.74
CA GLY A 50 -6.23 7.15 -31.86
C GLY A 50 -6.33 5.96 -30.91
N ILE A 51 -5.20 5.55 -30.36
CA ILE A 51 -5.10 4.50 -29.34
C ILE A 51 -4.69 5.14 -28.03
N CYS A 52 -5.52 5.02 -27.00
CA CYS A 52 -5.30 5.62 -25.70
C CYS A 52 -5.02 4.53 -24.64
N ARG A 53 -4.28 4.90 -23.58
CA ARG A 53 -3.99 4.00 -22.46
C ARG A 53 -5.26 3.44 -21.81
N THR A 54 -6.33 4.23 -21.78
CA THR A 54 -7.63 3.80 -21.25
C THR A 54 -8.20 2.61 -22.01
N ASP A 55 -7.97 2.51 -23.32
CA ASP A 55 -8.39 1.34 -24.11
C ASP A 55 -7.62 0.08 -23.67
N ASP A 56 -6.30 0.19 -23.46
CA ASP A 56 -5.47 -0.91 -22.95
C ASP A 56 -5.90 -1.36 -21.53
N PHE A 57 -6.26 -0.41 -20.66
CA PHE A 57 -6.80 -0.71 -19.34
C PHE A 57 -8.16 -1.41 -19.41
N ALA A 58 -9.03 -0.98 -20.33
CA ALA A 58 -10.29 -1.65 -20.59
C ALA A 58 -10.04 -3.11 -20.98
N PHE A 59 -9.19 -3.36 -21.98
CA PHE A 59 -8.90 -4.72 -22.46
C PHE A 59 -8.19 -5.59 -21.44
N LYS A 60 -7.39 -5.04 -20.54
CA LYS A 60 -6.73 -5.79 -19.44
C LYS A 60 -7.61 -6.02 -18.22
N GLY A 61 -8.87 -5.59 -18.25
CA GLY A 61 -9.79 -5.70 -17.11
C GLY A 61 -9.36 -4.86 -15.90
N LYS A 62 -8.69 -3.72 -16.13
CA LYS A 62 -8.27 -2.78 -15.09
C LYS A 62 -9.34 -1.74 -14.75
N ILE A 63 -10.40 -1.67 -15.56
CA ILE A 63 -11.58 -0.83 -15.29
C ILE A 63 -12.64 -1.73 -14.68
N ASN A 64 -12.99 -1.46 -13.42
CA ASN A 64 -14.04 -2.19 -12.70
C ASN A 64 -15.40 -2.01 -13.40
N ASP A 65 -16.25 -3.03 -13.31
CA ASP A 65 -17.61 -3.08 -13.83
C ASP A 65 -17.78 -3.06 -15.36
N LEU A 66 -16.70 -2.91 -16.13
CA LEU A 66 -16.72 -2.99 -17.59
C LEU A 66 -17.28 -4.34 -18.08
N LYS A 67 -18.14 -4.30 -19.10
CA LYS A 67 -18.82 -5.48 -19.65
C LYS A 67 -18.15 -5.95 -20.93
N PHE A 68 -18.09 -7.27 -21.11
CA PHE A 68 -17.61 -7.93 -22.31
C PHE A 68 -18.72 -8.83 -22.88
N PRO A 69 -18.78 -9.05 -24.20
CA PRO A 69 -17.85 -8.55 -25.22
C PRO A 69 -18.06 -7.07 -25.54
N LEU A 70 -17.01 -6.34 -25.94
CA LEU A 70 -17.06 -4.89 -26.19
C LEU A 70 -16.23 -4.43 -27.39
N ILE A 71 -16.59 -3.30 -27.97
CA ILE A 71 -15.77 -2.56 -28.95
C ILE A 71 -15.20 -1.32 -28.27
N GLY A 72 -13.88 -1.25 -28.15
CA GLY A 72 -13.17 -0.13 -27.52
C GLY A 72 -13.05 1.09 -28.43
N GLY A 73 -12.21 2.04 -28.02
CA GLY A 73 -11.91 3.25 -28.79
C GLY A 73 -12.82 4.42 -28.43
N HIS A 74 -12.19 5.55 -28.14
CA HIS A 74 -12.86 6.80 -27.72
C HIS A 74 -12.15 8.07 -28.22
N GLU A 75 -11.30 7.90 -29.22
CA GLU A 75 -10.50 8.96 -29.81
C GLU A 75 -10.59 8.81 -31.31
N ALA A 76 -11.52 9.52 -31.97
CA ALA A 76 -11.76 9.33 -33.40
C ALA A 76 -12.26 10.58 -34.10
N THR A 77 -12.25 10.50 -35.42
CA THR A 77 -13.00 11.37 -36.31
C THR A 77 -13.71 10.53 -37.35
N GLY A 78 -14.78 11.08 -37.89
CA GLY A 78 -15.48 10.45 -38.99
C GLY A 78 -16.42 11.39 -39.72
N ILE A 79 -17.08 10.83 -40.72
CA ILE A 79 -18.11 11.52 -41.48
C ILE A 79 -19.45 10.95 -41.07
N VAL A 80 -20.40 11.82 -40.75
CA VAL A 80 -21.77 11.42 -40.44
C VAL A 80 -22.37 10.75 -41.67
N GLU A 81 -22.78 9.50 -41.53
CA GLU A 81 -23.38 8.73 -42.61
C GLU A 81 -24.90 8.87 -42.59
N SER A 82 -25.54 8.77 -41.42
CA SER A 82 -26.98 8.94 -41.25
C SER A 82 -27.32 9.51 -39.86
N VAL A 83 -28.51 10.07 -39.75
CA VAL A 83 -29.04 10.68 -38.52
C VAL A 83 -30.42 10.12 -38.22
N GLY A 84 -30.77 9.97 -36.95
CA GLY A 84 -32.12 9.63 -36.54
C GLY A 84 -33.03 10.85 -36.39
N GLU A 85 -34.29 10.59 -36.04
CA GLU A 85 -35.29 11.62 -35.81
C GLU A 85 -34.86 12.59 -34.68
N GLY A 86 -35.16 13.88 -34.83
CA GLY A 86 -34.89 14.87 -33.77
C GLY A 86 -33.46 15.42 -33.72
N VAL A 87 -32.53 14.88 -34.51
CA VAL A 87 -31.18 15.46 -34.65
C VAL A 87 -31.25 16.79 -35.41
N THR A 88 -30.74 17.85 -34.81
CA THR A 88 -30.89 19.22 -35.36
C THR A 88 -29.57 19.91 -35.72
N ASN A 89 -28.49 19.59 -35.01
CA ASN A 89 -27.21 20.31 -35.14
C ASN A 89 -26.18 19.62 -36.04
N ILE A 90 -26.46 18.39 -36.46
CA ILE A 90 -25.55 17.54 -37.25
C ILE A 90 -26.35 16.94 -38.41
N LYS A 91 -25.75 16.87 -39.60
CA LYS A 91 -26.37 16.24 -40.77
C LYS A 91 -25.43 15.27 -41.49
N PRO A 92 -25.95 14.35 -42.32
CA PRO A 92 -25.13 13.49 -43.16
C PRO A 92 -24.11 14.29 -43.99
N GLY A 93 -22.89 13.79 -44.06
CA GLY A 93 -21.74 14.44 -44.71
C GLY A 93 -20.93 15.38 -43.82
N ASP A 94 -21.43 15.76 -42.64
CA ASP A 94 -20.64 16.58 -41.72
C ASP A 94 -19.45 15.78 -41.16
N ALA A 95 -18.29 16.43 -41.07
CA ALA A 95 -17.13 15.90 -40.35
C ALA A 95 -17.32 16.11 -38.84
N VAL A 96 -17.07 15.07 -38.04
CA VAL A 96 -17.32 15.08 -36.59
C VAL A 96 -16.20 14.39 -35.80
N ILE A 97 -16.08 14.79 -34.53
CA ILE A 97 -15.34 14.07 -33.48
C ILE A 97 -16.37 13.47 -32.52
N PRO A 98 -16.42 12.14 -32.33
CA PRO A 98 -17.15 11.53 -31.24
C PRO A 98 -16.56 11.94 -29.89
N LEU A 99 -17.42 12.31 -28.96
CA LEU A 99 -17.07 12.75 -27.61
C LEU A 99 -17.48 11.68 -26.60
N PHE A 100 -16.50 11.11 -25.90
CA PHE A 100 -16.79 10.18 -24.80
C PHE A 100 -17.45 10.87 -23.60
N LEU A 101 -17.25 12.18 -23.47
CA LEU A 101 -18.01 13.07 -22.58
C LEU A 101 -19.11 13.78 -23.39
N PRO A 102 -20.39 13.41 -23.20
CA PRO A 102 -21.49 14.08 -23.90
C PRO A 102 -21.63 15.53 -23.45
N GLN A 103 -22.28 16.35 -24.27
CA GLN A 103 -22.65 17.73 -23.94
C GLN A 103 -24.13 17.97 -24.25
N CYS A 104 -25.03 17.62 -23.32
CA CYS A 104 -26.46 17.74 -23.57
C CYS A 104 -27.00 19.16 -23.50
N GLY A 105 -26.25 20.11 -22.92
CA GLY A 105 -26.66 21.51 -22.78
C GLY A 105 -27.77 21.79 -21.75
N GLU A 106 -28.41 20.76 -21.20
CA GLU A 106 -29.60 20.91 -20.35
C GLU A 106 -29.41 20.43 -18.91
N CYS A 107 -28.47 19.49 -18.67
CA CYS A 107 -28.26 18.97 -17.32
C CYS A 107 -27.53 19.98 -16.44
N ARG A 108 -27.73 19.88 -15.12
CA ARG A 108 -27.10 20.78 -14.13
C ARG A 108 -25.59 20.92 -14.33
N CYS A 109 -24.89 19.83 -14.65
CA CYS A 109 -23.45 19.88 -14.86
C CYS A 109 -23.06 20.57 -16.17
N CYS A 110 -23.82 20.40 -17.25
CA CYS A 110 -23.59 21.15 -18.49
C CYS A 110 -23.86 22.65 -18.34
N LEU A 111 -24.75 23.03 -17.43
CA LEU A 111 -25.07 24.43 -17.14
C LEU A 111 -24.10 25.06 -16.11
N GLU A 112 -23.28 24.26 -15.44
CA GLU A 112 -22.33 24.73 -14.43
C GLU A 112 -20.99 25.08 -15.10
N PRO A 113 -20.56 26.36 -15.11
CA PRO A 113 -19.32 26.79 -15.77
C PRO A 113 -18.05 26.16 -15.18
N LYS A 114 -18.12 25.57 -13.99
CA LYS A 114 -17.01 24.85 -13.36
C LYS A 114 -16.93 23.36 -13.72
N SER A 115 -17.84 22.83 -14.52
CA SER A 115 -17.89 21.41 -14.89
C SER A 115 -17.83 21.19 -16.40
N ASN A 116 -17.23 20.08 -16.81
CA ASN A 116 -17.22 19.58 -18.19
C ASN A 116 -17.83 18.17 -18.31
N VAL A 117 -18.47 17.66 -17.26
CA VAL A 117 -19.02 16.29 -17.21
C VAL A 117 -20.53 16.34 -17.34
N CYS A 118 -21.11 15.54 -18.24
CA CYS A 118 -22.56 15.46 -18.40
C CYS A 118 -23.15 14.27 -17.64
N TYR A 119 -24.39 14.39 -17.15
CA TYR A 119 -25.14 13.28 -16.55
C TYR A 119 -25.36 12.09 -17.50
N LYS A 120 -25.37 12.35 -18.81
CA LYS A 120 -25.43 11.33 -19.85
C LYS A 120 -24.10 10.57 -20.03
N SER A 121 -23.00 10.97 -19.37
CA SER A 121 -21.73 10.26 -19.45
C SER A 121 -21.85 8.84 -18.89
N ASP A 122 -21.17 7.90 -19.56
CA ASP A 122 -21.00 6.51 -19.11
C ASP A 122 -19.63 6.29 -18.42
N VAL A 123 -18.78 7.33 -18.36
CA VAL A 123 -17.53 7.29 -17.60
C VAL A 123 -17.86 7.13 -16.11
N GLY A 124 -17.33 6.09 -15.48
CA GLY A 124 -17.56 5.74 -14.08
C GLY A 124 -18.80 4.87 -13.83
N LYS A 125 -19.75 4.80 -14.77
CA LYS A 125 -20.89 3.87 -14.70
C LYS A 125 -20.61 2.58 -15.46
N TYR A 126 -19.92 2.69 -16.59
CA TYR A 126 -19.50 1.59 -17.45
C TYR A 126 -20.64 0.61 -17.76
N THR A 127 -21.82 1.15 -18.04
CA THR A 127 -23.02 0.36 -18.33
C THR A 127 -22.86 -0.47 -19.61
N GLY A 128 -22.06 0.04 -20.55
CA GLY A 128 -21.82 -0.58 -21.84
C GLY A 128 -23.03 -0.51 -22.79
N MET A 129 -23.93 0.45 -22.57
CA MET A 129 -25.20 0.58 -23.29
C MET A 129 -25.40 2.01 -23.79
N MET A 130 -26.24 2.17 -24.82
CA MET A 130 -26.79 3.47 -25.22
C MET A 130 -27.78 3.99 -24.17
N MET A 131 -28.22 5.24 -24.32
CA MET A 131 -29.12 5.91 -23.34
C MET A 131 -30.49 5.24 -23.20
N ASP A 132 -30.92 4.46 -24.19
CA ASP A 132 -32.14 3.66 -24.16
C ASP A 132 -31.94 2.25 -23.58
N ASN A 133 -30.78 1.99 -22.94
CA ASN A 133 -30.36 0.70 -22.40
C ASN A 133 -30.26 -0.43 -23.43
N THR A 134 -29.99 -0.10 -24.69
CA THR A 134 -29.73 -1.11 -25.74
C THR A 134 -28.36 -0.89 -26.39
N SER A 135 -27.88 -1.88 -27.14
CA SER A 135 -26.68 -1.71 -27.97
C SER A 135 -27.05 -1.40 -29.43
N ARG A 136 -26.05 -0.93 -30.18
CA ARG A 136 -26.12 -0.75 -31.64
C ARG A 136 -25.25 -1.77 -32.37
N PHE A 137 -24.60 -2.67 -31.63
CA PHE A 137 -23.68 -3.65 -32.17
C PHE A 137 -24.13 -5.07 -31.83
N THR A 138 -24.15 -5.92 -32.85
CA THR A 138 -24.38 -7.36 -32.74
C THR A 138 -23.27 -8.09 -33.48
N CYS A 139 -22.75 -9.16 -32.91
CA CYS A 139 -21.78 -10.04 -33.56
C CYS A 139 -22.12 -11.49 -33.25
N LYS A 140 -22.24 -12.34 -34.27
CA LYS A 140 -22.57 -13.78 -34.12
C LYS A 140 -23.84 -14.02 -33.27
N GLY A 141 -24.85 -13.15 -33.44
CA GLY A 141 -26.10 -13.20 -32.67
C GLY A 141 -25.99 -12.76 -31.21
N GLN A 142 -24.81 -12.31 -30.76
CA GLN A 142 -24.58 -11.78 -29.42
C GLN A 142 -24.50 -10.26 -29.45
N MET A 143 -25.04 -9.62 -28.43
CA MET A 143 -24.91 -8.18 -28.22
C MET A 143 -23.46 -7.84 -27.88
N ILE A 144 -22.94 -6.75 -28.46
CA ILE A 144 -21.63 -6.21 -28.12
C ILE A 144 -21.81 -4.89 -27.36
N HIS A 145 -21.13 -4.73 -26.23
CA HIS A 145 -21.22 -3.53 -25.40
C HIS A 145 -20.50 -2.33 -26.03
N HIS A 146 -21.06 -1.15 -25.77
CA HIS A 146 -20.44 0.12 -26.07
C HIS A 146 -19.32 0.45 -25.08
N PHE A 147 -18.37 1.27 -25.48
CA PHE A 147 -17.28 1.75 -24.66
C PHE A 147 -17.38 3.26 -24.52
N ILE A 148 -17.73 3.71 -23.31
CA ILE A 148 -17.79 5.13 -22.89
C ILE A 148 -18.43 6.06 -23.93
N ASN A 149 -19.60 5.66 -24.44
CA ASN A 149 -20.44 6.38 -25.42
C ASN A 149 -19.95 6.41 -26.88
N THR A 150 -18.78 5.85 -27.22
CA THR A 150 -18.17 6.10 -28.54
C THR A 150 -17.88 4.86 -29.37
N SER A 151 -17.23 3.83 -28.79
CA SER A 151 -16.83 2.60 -29.47
C SER A 151 -16.28 2.79 -30.89
N THR A 152 -15.07 3.33 -31.01
CA THR A 152 -14.53 3.78 -32.31
C THR A 152 -13.59 2.80 -32.98
N PHE A 153 -13.29 1.64 -32.39
CA PHE A 153 -12.53 0.56 -33.05
C PHE A 153 -13.41 -0.27 -33.99
N THR A 154 -14.14 0.42 -34.86
CA THR A 154 -15.06 -0.12 -35.87
C THR A 154 -15.11 0.83 -37.06
N GLU A 155 -15.47 0.33 -38.24
CA GLU A 155 -15.67 1.17 -39.44
C GLU A 155 -16.88 2.11 -39.30
N TYR A 156 -17.90 1.71 -38.53
CA TYR A 156 -19.09 2.53 -38.27
C TYR A 156 -19.52 2.43 -36.81
N THR A 157 -19.71 3.59 -36.17
CA THR A 157 -20.26 3.66 -34.81
C THR A 157 -21.56 4.45 -34.78
N VAL A 158 -22.37 4.22 -33.76
CA VAL A 158 -23.58 5.00 -33.48
C VAL A 158 -23.43 5.64 -32.11
N VAL A 159 -23.65 6.95 -32.05
CA VAL A 159 -23.55 7.74 -30.82
C VAL A 159 -24.78 8.65 -30.70
N ASP A 160 -25.14 9.06 -29.49
CA ASP A 160 -26.11 10.15 -29.28
C ASP A 160 -25.53 11.47 -29.84
N GLU A 161 -26.36 12.37 -30.36
CA GLU A 161 -25.91 13.62 -30.99
C GLU A 161 -25.14 14.51 -30.01
N SER A 162 -25.42 14.42 -28.70
CA SER A 162 -24.66 15.12 -27.67
C SER A 162 -23.25 14.54 -27.45
N CYS A 163 -22.97 13.35 -27.98
CA CYS A 163 -21.67 12.70 -27.99
C CYS A 163 -20.91 12.97 -29.30
N ALA A 164 -21.22 14.05 -30.02
CA ALA A 164 -20.48 14.42 -31.22
C ALA A 164 -20.37 15.94 -31.36
N VAL A 165 -19.20 16.39 -31.83
CA VAL A 165 -19.00 17.78 -32.21
C VAL A 165 -18.63 17.87 -33.68
N LYS A 166 -19.31 18.78 -34.37
CA LYS A 166 -19.01 19.11 -35.76
C LYS A 166 -17.70 19.89 -35.85
N ILE A 167 -16.88 19.53 -36.82
CA ILE A 167 -15.63 20.21 -37.14
C ILE A 167 -15.64 20.76 -38.57
N ASP A 168 -14.69 21.64 -38.87
CA ASP A 168 -14.50 22.19 -40.21
C ASP A 168 -14.23 21.06 -41.21
N GLU A 169 -14.86 21.12 -42.38
CA GLU A 169 -14.72 20.10 -43.44
C GLU A 169 -13.28 19.96 -43.98
N LYS A 170 -12.44 20.99 -43.77
CA LYS A 170 -11.02 21.00 -44.15
C LYS A 170 -10.11 20.44 -43.06
N ALA A 171 -10.65 20.07 -41.89
CA ALA A 171 -9.86 19.52 -40.81
C ALA A 171 -9.23 18.17 -41.23
N PRO A 172 -7.92 17.97 -40.98
CA PRO A 172 -7.27 16.69 -41.24
C PRO A 172 -7.76 15.65 -40.22
N LEU A 173 -8.68 14.79 -40.65
CA LEU A 173 -9.38 13.82 -39.77
C LEU A 173 -8.40 12.90 -39.03
N ASP A 174 -7.31 12.49 -39.69
CA ASP A 174 -6.23 11.67 -39.13
C ASP A 174 -5.48 12.32 -37.96
N LYS A 175 -5.55 13.65 -37.83
CA LYS A 175 -4.92 14.41 -36.73
C LYS A 175 -5.95 14.95 -35.75
N ALA A 176 -7.11 15.36 -36.25
CA ALA A 176 -8.19 15.92 -35.43
C ALA A 176 -8.78 14.88 -34.47
N CYS A 177 -8.64 13.58 -34.74
CA CYS A 177 -9.06 12.52 -33.83
C CYS A 177 -8.43 12.63 -32.44
N LEU A 178 -7.19 13.12 -32.33
CA LEU A 178 -6.46 13.27 -31.07
C LEU A 178 -7.14 14.24 -30.10
N LEU A 179 -7.95 15.17 -30.62
CA LEU A 179 -8.70 16.13 -29.80
C LEU A 179 -9.80 15.45 -28.97
N GLY A 180 -10.25 14.25 -29.38
CA GLY A 180 -11.28 13.50 -28.69
C GLY A 180 -10.88 13.05 -27.28
N CYS A 181 -9.58 12.84 -27.01
CA CYS A 181 -9.10 12.46 -25.68
C CYS A 181 -7.67 12.92 -25.40
N GLY A 182 -6.66 12.25 -25.95
CA GLY A 182 -5.27 12.39 -25.51
C GLY A 182 -4.74 13.83 -25.54
N PHE A 183 -5.04 14.57 -26.62
CA PHE A 183 -4.60 15.95 -26.75
C PHE A 183 -5.33 16.90 -25.80
N SER A 184 -6.67 16.86 -25.83
CA SER A 184 -7.51 17.76 -25.03
C SER A 184 -7.30 17.53 -23.52
N THR A 185 -7.06 16.29 -23.10
CA THR A 185 -6.74 15.93 -21.71
C THR A 185 -5.44 16.60 -21.27
N GLY A 186 -4.34 16.41 -22.00
CA GLY A 186 -3.04 16.98 -21.61
C GLY A 186 -2.99 18.49 -21.75
N TYR A 187 -3.36 19.00 -22.93
CA TYR A 187 -3.37 20.44 -23.22
C TYR A 187 -4.31 21.20 -22.28
N GLY A 188 -5.54 20.68 -22.11
CA GLY A 188 -6.53 21.28 -21.23
C GLY A 188 -6.14 21.21 -19.75
N SER A 189 -5.40 20.18 -19.32
CA SER A 189 -4.88 20.11 -17.96
C SER A 189 -3.92 21.26 -17.66
N ALA A 190 -3.03 21.60 -18.60
CA ALA A 190 -2.12 22.74 -18.42
C ALA A 190 -2.84 24.09 -18.52
N VAL A 191 -3.67 24.28 -19.56
CA VAL A 191 -4.24 25.60 -19.89
C VAL A 191 -5.50 25.91 -19.09
N ASN A 192 -6.42 24.96 -18.96
CA ASN A 192 -7.74 25.21 -18.37
C ASN A 192 -7.78 24.88 -16.87
N VAL A 193 -7.13 23.79 -16.46
CA VAL A 193 -7.18 23.29 -15.07
C VAL A 193 -6.09 23.93 -14.22
N ALA A 194 -4.82 23.67 -14.54
CA ALA A 194 -3.68 24.21 -13.81
C ALA A 194 -3.51 25.72 -14.04
N LYS A 195 -3.93 26.21 -15.21
CA LYS A 195 -3.79 27.61 -15.64
C LYS A 195 -2.35 28.07 -15.48
N VAL A 196 -1.43 27.33 -16.09
CA VAL A 196 0.01 27.61 -16.05
C VAL A 196 0.26 29.07 -16.37
N GLU A 197 1.01 29.75 -15.50
CA GLU A 197 1.31 31.16 -15.66
C GLU A 197 2.57 31.38 -16.53
N PRO A 198 2.61 32.43 -17.36
CA PRO A 198 3.81 32.79 -18.11
C PRO A 198 5.03 32.95 -17.20
N GLY A 199 6.17 32.42 -17.62
CA GLY A 199 7.42 32.44 -16.85
C GLY A 199 7.58 31.27 -15.88
N SER A 200 6.54 30.46 -15.65
CA SER A 200 6.58 29.34 -14.71
C SER A 200 7.47 28.18 -15.14
N THR A 201 7.84 27.36 -14.17
CA THR A 201 8.53 26.08 -14.36
C THR A 201 7.53 24.93 -14.23
N CYS A 202 7.60 23.97 -15.16
CA CYS A 202 6.70 22.82 -15.20
C CYS A 202 7.50 21.51 -15.23
N ALA A 203 7.06 20.48 -14.49
CA ALA A 203 7.48 19.10 -14.69
C ALA A 203 6.33 18.27 -15.27
N VAL A 204 6.61 17.44 -16.27
CA VAL A 204 5.63 16.52 -16.87
C VAL A 204 6.16 15.10 -16.80
N PHE A 205 5.54 14.27 -15.96
CA PHE A 205 5.89 12.86 -15.77
C PHE A 205 5.12 11.98 -16.75
N GLY A 206 5.84 11.23 -17.58
CA GLY A 206 5.29 10.37 -18.62
C GLY A 206 5.07 11.08 -19.94
N LEU A 207 6.02 10.95 -20.87
CA LEU A 207 6.03 11.57 -22.20
C LEU A 207 5.27 10.74 -23.25
N GLY A 208 4.08 10.25 -22.89
CA GLY A 208 3.11 9.63 -23.82
C GLY A 208 2.23 10.67 -24.51
N GLY A 209 1.14 10.25 -25.18
CA GLY A 209 0.23 11.17 -25.89
C GLY A 209 -0.31 12.32 -25.01
N VAL A 210 -0.75 12.01 -23.79
CA VAL A 210 -1.24 13.00 -22.81
C VAL A 210 -0.11 13.89 -22.31
N GLY A 211 1.04 13.32 -21.92
CA GLY A 211 2.16 14.11 -21.41
C GLY A 211 2.77 15.04 -22.45
N LEU A 212 2.94 14.57 -23.70
CA LEU A 212 3.38 15.41 -24.80
C LEU A 212 2.39 16.56 -25.08
N SER A 213 1.09 16.29 -24.98
CA SER A 213 0.06 17.33 -25.12
C SER A 213 0.08 18.32 -23.94
N THR A 214 0.43 17.86 -22.75
CA THR A 214 0.66 18.70 -21.56
C THR A 214 1.88 19.60 -21.74
N VAL A 215 2.97 19.09 -22.32
CA VAL A 215 4.15 19.88 -22.71
C VAL A 215 3.76 21.00 -23.67
N ILE A 216 2.95 20.70 -24.69
CA ILE A 216 2.42 21.71 -25.62
C ILE A 216 1.59 22.75 -24.88
N GLY A 217 0.70 22.32 -23.97
CA GLY A 217 -0.13 23.22 -23.16
C GLY A 217 0.71 24.15 -22.28
N CYS A 218 1.73 23.63 -21.61
CA CYS A 218 2.66 24.44 -20.80
C CYS A 218 3.41 25.47 -21.67
N LYS A 219 3.86 25.07 -22.86
CA LYS A 219 4.56 25.96 -23.79
C LYS A 219 3.65 27.09 -24.28
N VAL A 220 2.41 26.77 -24.68
CA VAL A 220 1.44 27.77 -25.13
C VAL A 220 1.05 28.72 -24.00
N ALA A 221 0.98 28.22 -22.76
CA ALA A 221 0.75 29.04 -21.58
C ALA A 221 1.95 29.95 -21.21
N GLY A 222 3.10 29.80 -21.86
CA GLY A 222 4.26 30.66 -21.68
C GLY A 222 5.21 30.23 -20.56
N ALA A 223 5.18 28.96 -20.14
CA ALA A 223 6.17 28.43 -19.19
C ALA A 223 7.60 28.66 -19.70
N SER A 224 8.49 29.15 -18.83
CA SER A 224 9.89 29.43 -19.19
C SER A 224 10.74 28.17 -19.22
N LYS A 225 10.37 27.17 -18.41
CA LYS A 225 11.07 25.89 -18.31
C LYS A 225 10.07 24.74 -18.21
N ILE A 226 10.23 23.73 -19.06
CA ILE A 226 9.35 22.57 -19.12
C ILE A 226 10.23 21.32 -19.12
N ILE A 227 10.26 20.63 -17.99
CA ILE A 227 11.08 19.45 -17.74
C ILE A 227 10.23 18.20 -17.99
N GLY A 228 10.50 17.49 -19.08
CA GLY A 228 9.93 16.18 -19.35
C GLY A 228 10.63 15.08 -18.55
N VAL A 229 9.87 14.22 -17.86
CA VAL A 229 10.40 13.11 -17.07
C VAL A 229 9.86 11.80 -17.62
N ASP A 230 10.71 10.95 -18.19
CA ASP A 230 10.30 9.62 -18.69
C ASP A 230 11.47 8.64 -18.61
N ILE A 231 11.19 7.36 -18.29
CA ILE A 231 12.19 6.30 -18.24
C ILE A 231 12.71 5.87 -19.62
N ASN A 232 11.99 6.26 -20.68
CA ASN A 232 12.39 6.01 -22.05
C ASN A 232 12.94 7.30 -22.68
N SER A 233 14.27 7.41 -22.76
CA SER A 233 14.99 8.54 -23.33
C SER A 233 14.73 8.75 -24.83
N ASP A 234 14.28 7.74 -25.57
CA ASP A 234 13.99 7.86 -27.01
C ASP A 234 12.87 8.88 -27.28
N LYS A 235 12.01 9.13 -26.29
CA LYS A 235 10.94 10.12 -26.37
C LYS A 235 11.42 11.56 -26.23
N PHE A 236 12.63 11.79 -25.71
CA PHE A 236 13.10 13.14 -25.35
C PHE A 236 13.24 14.04 -26.57
N ALA A 237 13.71 13.52 -27.69
CA ALA A 237 13.79 14.27 -28.93
C ALA A 237 12.41 14.81 -29.34
N LYS A 238 11.37 13.96 -29.26
CA LYS A 238 10.00 14.35 -29.58
C LYS A 238 9.42 15.34 -28.58
N ALA A 239 9.69 15.15 -27.29
CA ALA A 239 9.25 16.08 -26.24
C ALA A 239 9.86 17.47 -26.42
N LYS A 240 11.15 17.57 -26.78
CA LYS A 240 11.83 18.83 -27.07
C LYS A 240 11.26 19.52 -28.31
N GLU A 241 10.99 18.77 -29.38
CA GLU A 241 10.29 19.28 -30.56
C GLU A 241 8.93 19.91 -30.18
N MET A 242 8.21 19.29 -29.25
CA MET A 242 6.90 19.73 -28.79
C MET A 242 6.93 20.85 -27.76
N GLY A 243 8.08 21.15 -27.16
CA GLY A 243 8.25 22.30 -26.28
C GLY A 243 8.96 22.06 -24.96
N ALA A 244 9.35 20.83 -24.63
CA ALA A 244 10.14 20.58 -23.44
C ALA A 244 11.49 21.31 -23.56
N THR A 245 11.88 22.07 -22.54
CA THR A 245 13.20 22.71 -22.49
C THR A 245 14.27 21.69 -22.11
N ASP A 246 13.92 20.78 -21.22
CA ASP A 246 14.78 19.76 -20.67
C ASP A 246 14.03 18.43 -20.64
N CYS A 247 14.77 17.33 -20.71
CA CYS A 247 14.24 16.01 -20.43
C CYS A 247 15.22 15.26 -19.56
N ILE A 248 14.72 14.52 -18.58
CA ILE A 248 15.51 13.70 -17.69
C ILE A 248 14.95 12.29 -17.64
N ASN A 249 15.84 11.31 -17.66
CA ASN A 249 15.49 9.95 -17.32
C ASN A 249 15.72 9.77 -15.82
N PRO A 250 14.70 9.38 -15.02
CA PRO A 250 14.90 9.12 -13.61
C PRO A 250 16.06 8.18 -13.29
N ASN A 251 16.31 7.21 -14.17
CA ASN A 251 17.31 6.15 -13.96
C ASN A 251 18.75 6.65 -14.18
N ASP A 252 18.93 7.84 -14.73
CA ASP A 252 20.26 8.46 -14.91
C ASP A 252 20.77 9.13 -13.63
N TYR A 253 19.96 9.18 -12.56
CA TYR A 253 20.26 9.89 -11.33
C TYR A 253 20.24 8.95 -10.12
N THR A 254 21.21 9.15 -9.22
CA THR A 254 21.23 8.47 -7.92
C THR A 254 20.44 9.22 -6.84
N LYS A 255 20.10 10.49 -7.10
CA LYS A 255 19.28 11.33 -6.22
C LYS A 255 17.79 11.18 -6.56
N PRO A 256 16.88 11.31 -5.58
CA PRO A 256 15.44 11.37 -5.85
C PRO A 256 15.09 12.46 -6.87
N ILE A 257 14.15 12.17 -7.78
CA ILE A 257 13.85 13.08 -8.90
C ILE A 257 13.32 14.44 -8.45
N HIS A 258 12.62 14.54 -7.33
CA HIS A 258 12.23 15.86 -6.81
C HIS A 258 13.44 16.72 -6.41
N GLU A 259 14.54 16.14 -5.93
CA GLU A 259 15.78 16.87 -5.65
C GLU A 259 16.51 17.28 -6.93
N VAL A 260 16.49 16.41 -7.95
CA VAL A 260 17.04 16.75 -9.28
C VAL A 260 16.27 17.92 -9.88
N LEU A 261 14.93 17.87 -9.84
CA LEU A 261 14.07 18.96 -10.28
C LEU A 261 14.35 20.24 -9.47
N ALA A 262 14.45 20.16 -8.15
CA ALA A 262 14.77 21.30 -7.32
C ALA A 262 16.13 21.92 -7.64
N ALA A 263 17.16 21.10 -7.89
CA ALA A 263 18.46 21.59 -8.34
C ALA A 263 18.39 22.23 -9.74
N MET A 264 17.49 21.77 -10.61
CA MET A 264 17.28 22.35 -11.94
C MET A 264 16.48 23.66 -11.91
N THR A 265 15.73 23.95 -10.84
CA THR A 265 14.80 25.09 -10.77
C THR A 265 14.94 25.93 -9.49
N GLU A 266 16.05 25.77 -8.77
CA GLU A 266 16.44 26.48 -7.54
C GLU A 266 15.57 26.19 -6.30
N ASP A 267 14.32 25.74 -6.43
CA ASP A 267 13.45 25.33 -5.30
C ASP A 267 12.25 24.42 -5.69
N GLY A 268 12.37 23.67 -6.80
CA GLY A 268 11.29 22.82 -7.32
C GLY A 268 10.45 23.50 -8.41
N VAL A 269 9.47 22.79 -8.98
CA VAL A 269 8.66 23.32 -10.09
C VAL A 269 7.38 24.00 -9.60
N ASN A 270 6.92 25.02 -10.33
CA ASN A 270 5.65 25.69 -10.03
C ASN A 270 4.44 24.78 -10.32
N TYR A 271 4.52 23.97 -11.38
CA TYR A 271 3.48 23.03 -11.76
C TYR A 271 4.06 21.65 -12.03
N ALA A 272 3.41 20.60 -11.54
CA ALA A 272 3.77 19.21 -11.82
C ALA A 272 2.55 18.47 -12.39
N PHE A 273 2.76 17.74 -13.48
CA PHE A 273 1.73 16.96 -14.17
C PHE A 273 2.12 15.49 -14.17
N GLU A 274 1.30 14.67 -13.55
CA GLU A 274 1.40 13.20 -13.63
C GLU A 274 0.57 12.73 -14.83
N CYS A 275 1.20 12.07 -15.81
CA CYS A 275 0.54 11.55 -17.01
C CYS A 275 0.80 10.05 -17.24
N ILE A 276 1.23 9.31 -16.22
CA ILE A 276 1.50 7.86 -16.29
C ILE A 276 0.32 7.08 -15.72
N GLY A 277 -0.26 7.55 -14.61
CA GLY A 277 -1.43 6.96 -13.96
C GLY A 277 -1.12 5.67 -13.20
N THR A 278 0.09 5.54 -12.63
CA THR A 278 0.44 4.40 -11.76
C THR A 278 0.50 4.83 -10.31
N THR A 279 0.06 3.96 -9.40
CA THR A 279 0.17 4.26 -7.97
C THR A 279 1.62 4.39 -7.51
N GLU A 280 2.54 3.71 -8.20
CA GLU A 280 4.01 3.82 -8.06
C GLU A 280 4.52 5.26 -8.18
N THR A 281 3.80 6.18 -8.82
CA THR A 281 4.19 7.60 -8.97
C THR A 281 3.30 8.55 -8.16
N MET A 282 2.22 8.05 -7.55
CA MET A 282 1.23 8.86 -6.84
C MET A 282 1.41 8.82 -5.32
N VAL A 283 1.18 9.98 -4.70
CA VAL A 283 0.99 10.11 -3.25
C VAL A 283 -0.36 9.52 -2.88
N ILE A 284 -0.40 8.65 -1.85
CA ILE A 284 -1.65 8.16 -1.27
C ILE A 284 -2.07 9.08 -0.13
N LYS A 285 -3.34 9.50 -0.11
CA LYS A 285 -3.97 10.08 1.07
C LYS A 285 -4.70 8.99 1.83
N CYS A 286 -4.33 8.77 3.09
CA CYS A 286 -4.92 7.74 3.93
C CYS A 286 -4.89 8.14 5.41
N ARG A 287 -5.49 7.33 6.27
CA ARG A 287 -5.55 7.61 7.71
C ARG A 287 -4.39 6.97 8.46
N ALA A 288 -3.85 7.69 9.44
CA ALA A 288 -2.85 7.17 10.36
C ALA A 288 -3.06 7.73 11.77
N ALA A 289 -2.65 6.97 12.77
CA ALA A 289 -2.61 7.41 14.16
C ALA A 289 -1.24 8.02 14.46
N ILE A 290 -1.22 9.35 14.63
CA ILE A 290 0.02 10.13 14.79
C ILE A 290 0.24 10.42 16.27
N ALA A 291 1.44 10.12 16.77
CA ALA A 291 1.95 10.64 18.03
C ALA A 291 2.57 12.02 17.73
N TRP A 292 1.83 13.10 17.99
CA TRP A 292 2.32 14.47 17.76
C TRP A 292 3.39 14.88 18.79
N GLU A 293 3.24 14.41 20.02
CA GLU A 293 4.11 14.71 21.15
C GLU A 293 4.14 13.50 22.09
N ALA A 294 5.21 13.36 22.88
CA ALA A 294 5.27 12.39 23.95
C ALA A 294 4.16 12.61 24.99
N ASN A 295 3.69 11.53 25.61
CA ASN A 295 2.68 11.53 26.68
C ASN A 295 1.33 12.12 26.29
N LYS A 296 1.05 12.25 24.99
CA LYS A 296 -0.27 12.64 24.46
C LYS A 296 -0.96 11.45 23.79
N PRO A 297 -2.31 11.42 23.76
CA PRO A 297 -3.02 10.43 22.97
C PRO A 297 -2.65 10.51 21.49
N LEU A 298 -2.75 9.38 20.78
CA LEU A 298 -2.59 9.35 19.33
C LEU A 298 -3.75 10.09 18.66
N VAL A 299 -3.48 10.83 17.60
CA VAL A 299 -4.50 11.54 16.82
C VAL A 299 -4.64 10.86 15.45
N VAL A 300 -5.84 10.37 15.13
CA VAL A 300 -6.11 9.74 13.84
C VAL A 300 -6.45 10.82 12.81
N GLU A 301 -5.57 11.02 11.84
CA GLU A 301 -5.69 12.08 10.83
C GLU A 301 -5.40 11.54 9.42
N GLU A 302 -5.82 12.30 8.40
CA GLU A 302 -5.37 12.07 7.04
C GLU A 302 -3.90 12.48 6.89
N ILE A 303 -3.11 11.60 6.28
CA ILE A 303 -1.70 11.80 5.94
C ILE A 303 -1.49 11.58 4.45
N GLU A 304 -0.37 12.10 3.95
CA GLU A 304 0.16 11.85 2.62
C GLU A 304 1.31 10.84 2.72
N VAL A 305 1.18 9.72 2.02
CA VAL A 305 2.18 8.65 1.91
C VAL A 305 2.80 8.70 0.52
N ALA A 306 4.06 9.11 0.47
CA ALA A 306 4.82 9.17 -0.77
C ALA A 306 4.96 7.77 -1.43
N PRO A 307 5.11 7.71 -2.76
CA PRO A 307 5.45 6.45 -3.43
C PRO A 307 6.80 5.89 -2.95
N PRO A 308 6.99 4.56 -3.06
CA PRO A 308 8.28 3.95 -2.73
C PRO A 308 9.37 4.39 -3.69
N LYS A 309 10.54 4.78 -3.17
CA LYS A 309 11.76 4.98 -3.97
C LYS A 309 12.45 3.63 -4.26
N ALA A 310 13.59 3.66 -4.96
CA ALA A 310 14.39 2.47 -5.21
C ALA A 310 14.65 1.65 -3.93
N HIS A 311 14.47 0.33 -4.02
CA HIS A 311 14.56 -0.63 -2.92
C HIS A 311 13.58 -0.40 -1.75
N GLU A 312 12.49 0.32 -1.98
CA GLU A 312 11.40 0.51 -1.02
C GLU A 312 10.11 -0.15 -1.49
N ILE A 313 9.24 -0.43 -0.53
CA ILE A 313 7.99 -1.16 -0.77
C ILE A 313 6.89 -0.43 -0.02
N ARG A 314 5.80 -0.11 -0.71
CA ARG A 314 4.59 0.44 -0.08
C ARG A 314 3.60 -0.68 0.20
N ILE A 315 3.09 -0.72 1.42
CA ILE A 315 2.25 -1.81 1.94
C ILE A 315 0.91 -1.22 2.37
N LYS A 316 -0.17 -1.87 1.96
CA LYS A 316 -1.50 -1.68 2.57
C LYS A 316 -1.56 -2.51 3.84
N ILE A 317 -1.66 -1.86 5.00
CA ILE A 317 -1.74 -2.56 6.29
C ILE A 317 -3.13 -3.20 6.43
N CYS A 318 -3.14 -4.48 6.79
CA CYS A 318 -4.35 -5.24 7.08
C CYS A 318 -4.65 -5.27 8.57
N ALA A 319 -3.62 -5.47 9.40
CA ALA A 319 -3.74 -5.49 10.84
C ALA A 319 -2.42 -5.05 11.51
N SER A 320 -2.53 -4.52 12.73
CA SER A 320 -1.39 -4.22 13.59
C SER A 320 -1.72 -4.55 15.04
N GLY A 321 -0.81 -5.24 15.72
CA GLY A 321 -0.85 -5.43 17.17
C GLY A 321 -0.49 -4.14 17.91
N ILE A 322 -0.96 -4.00 19.15
CA ILE A 322 -0.54 -2.97 20.10
C ILE A 322 0.41 -3.63 21.09
N CYS A 323 1.68 -3.24 21.06
CA CYS A 323 2.72 -3.78 21.93
C CYS A 323 3.13 -2.74 22.98
N HIS A 324 3.59 -3.19 24.16
CA HIS A 324 4.07 -2.29 25.23
C HIS A 324 5.25 -1.42 24.76
N THR A 325 6.05 -1.90 23.80
CA THR A 325 7.08 -1.11 23.12
C THR A 325 6.49 0.16 22.48
N ASP A 326 5.31 0.09 21.86
CA ASP A 326 4.65 1.29 21.32
C ASP A 326 4.22 2.25 22.44
N ASP A 327 3.81 1.73 23.60
CA ASP A 327 3.44 2.54 24.78
C ASP A 327 4.66 3.21 25.44
N HIS A 328 5.78 2.49 25.54
CA HIS A 328 7.05 3.05 25.98
C HIS A 328 7.52 4.16 25.05
N ALA A 329 7.36 3.97 23.73
CA ALA A 329 7.64 4.98 22.73
C ALA A 329 6.69 6.18 22.89
N LEU A 330 5.40 5.97 23.15
CA LEU A 330 4.44 7.07 23.37
C LEU A 330 4.70 7.82 24.69
N GLY A 331 5.12 7.13 25.74
CA GLY A 331 5.37 7.67 27.09
C GLY A 331 6.74 8.34 27.30
N ALA A 332 7.55 8.49 26.25
CA ALA A 332 8.94 8.97 26.33
C ALA A 332 9.87 8.14 27.25
N HIS A 333 9.61 6.84 27.39
CA HIS A 333 10.51 5.90 28.07
C HIS A 333 11.63 5.39 27.15
N MET A 334 11.58 5.71 25.85
CA MET A 334 12.62 5.40 24.87
C MET A 334 13.51 6.60 24.56
N ALA A 335 14.81 6.42 24.73
CA ALA A 335 15.84 7.42 24.44
C ALA A 335 15.81 7.88 22.98
N GLY A 336 15.82 9.19 22.74
CA GLY A 336 16.03 9.75 21.40
C GLY A 336 14.83 9.68 20.45
N MET A 337 13.65 9.26 20.92
CA MET A 337 12.41 9.28 20.15
C MET A 337 12.16 10.66 19.50
N LYS A 338 11.67 10.62 18.25
CA LYS A 338 11.34 11.80 17.45
C LYS A 338 9.83 11.91 17.29
N TYR A 339 9.34 13.14 17.38
CA TYR A 339 7.93 13.47 17.17
C TYR A 339 7.83 14.66 16.20
N PRO A 340 6.78 14.73 15.37
CA PRO A 340 5.67 13.77 15.27
C PRO A 340 6.09 12.43 14.64
N THR A 341 5.47 11.31 15.03
CA THR A 341 5.78 9.98 14.48
C THR A 341 4.53 9.10 14.33
N ILE A 342 4.57 8.15 13.40
CA ILE A 342 3.60 7.05 13.30
C ILE A 342 4.23 5.82 13.93
N LEU A 343 3.67 5.37 15.06
CA LEU A 343 4.12 4.18 15.79
C LEU A 343 3.62 2.88 15.13
N GLY A 344 3.78 1.76 15.82
CA GLY A 344 3.39 0.44 15.35
C GLY A 344 4.53 -0.27 14.65
N HIS A 345 4.82 -1.48 15.10
CA HIS A 345 5.91 -2.33 14.58
C HIS A 345 5.52 -3.81 14.48
N GLU A 346 4.26 -4.13 14.77
CA GLU A 346 3.72 -5.49 14.79
C GLU A 346 2.60 -5.60 13.76
N GLY A 347 2.95 -5.44 12.48
CA GLY A 347 1.98 -5.34 11.38
C GLY A 347 1.95 -6.55 10.45
N SER A 348 0.88 -6.65 9.68
CA SER A 348 0.77 -7.52 8.50
C SER A 348 0.00 -6.77 7.40
N GLY A 349 0.30 -7.07 6.14
CA GLY A 349 -0.29 -6.34 5.04
C GLY A 349 -0.09 -6.98 3.68
N ILE A 350 -0.47 -6.23 2.65
CA ILE A 350 -0.36 -6.63 1.25
C ILE A 350 0.46 -5.56 0.52
N VAL A 351 1.43 -6.01 -0.28
CA VAL A 351 2.23 -5.11 -1.12
C VAL A 351 1.32 -4.38 -2.09
N GLU A 352 1.35 -3.06 -2.05
CA GLU A 352 0.60 -2.20 -2.96
C GLU A 352 1.45 -1.84 -4.19
N SER A 353 2.66 -1.32 -3.97
CA SER A 353 3.62 -0.98 -5.02
C SER A 353 5.05 -1.22 -4.54
N ILE A 354 5.97 -1.37 -5.50
CA ILE A 354 7.40 -1.56 -5.27
C ILE A 354 8.18 -0.48 -6.00
N GLY A 355 9.27 -0.03 -5.40
CA GLY A 355 10.23 0.83 -6.09
C GLY A 355 11.19 0.04 -6.96
N GLU A 356 11.98 0.77 -7.73
CA GLU A 356 13.00 0.21 -8.61
C GLU A 356 13.97 -0.73 -7.85
N GLY A 357 14.34 -1.84 -8.49
CA GLY A 357 15.34 -2.78 -7.95
C GLY A 357 14.84 -3.71 -6.85
N VAL A 358 13.59 -3.60 -6.41
CA VAL A 358 12.98 -4.59 -5.50
C VAL A 358 12.80 -5.92 -6.24
N THR A 359 13.23 -7.01 -5.60
CA THR A 359 13.15 -8.36 -6.16
C THR A 359 12.51 -9.38 -5.23
N CYS A 360 12.45 -9.11 -3.92
CA CYS A 360 11.98 -10.10 -2.96
C CYS A 360 10.45 -10.24 -2.88
N VAL A 361 9.69 -9.26 -3.40
CA VAL A 361 8.22 -9.25 -3.42
C VAL A 361 7.69 -8.56 -4.68
N LYS A 362 6.39 -8.73 -4.95
CA LYS A 362 5.65 -8.00 -5.99
C LYS A 362 4.29 -7.51 -5.48
N PRO A 363 3.62 -6.55 -6.14
CA PRO A 363 2.26 -6.14 -5.81
C PRO A 363 1.30 -7.34 -5.64
N GLY A 364 0.47 -7.29 -4.60
CA GLY A 364 -0.45 -8.36 -4.19
C GLY A 364 0.15 -9.44 -3.29
N ASP A 365 1.48 -9.51 -3.13
CA ASP A 365 2.09 -10.43 -2.18
C ASP A 365 1.72 -10.05 -0.73
N HIS A 366 1.47 -11.07 0.09
CA HIS A 366 1.15 -10.94 1.50
C HIS A 366 2.46 -10.88 2.31
N VAL A 367 2.55 -9.97 3.27
CA VAL A 367 3.82 -9.58 3.91
C VAL A 367 3.68 -9.23 5.39
N ILE A 368 4.79 -9.37 6.12
CA ILE A 368 4.99 -8.85 7.48
C ILE A 368 6.16 -7.85 7.43
N PRO A 369 5.96 -6.57 7.80
CA PRO A 369 7.04 -5.63 8.07
C PRO A 369 7.90 -6.10 9.26
N LEU A 370 9.20 -5.85 9.19
CA LEU A 370 10.16 -6.31 10.19
C LEU A 370 10.67 -5.14 11.03
N CYS A 371 10.34 -5.16 12.33
CA CYS A 371 10.88 -4.22 13.30
C CYS A 371 12.40 -4.37 13.52
N SER A 372 12.92 -5.59 13.28
CA SER A 372 14.34 -5.88 13.12
C SER A 372 14.63 -6.26 11.66
N PRO A 373 15.24 -5.36 10.88
CA PRO A 373 15.55 -5.63 9.48
C PRO A 373 16.56 -6.77 9.30
N MET A 374 16.60 -7.35 8.10
CA MET A 374 17.60 -8.35 7.72
C MET A 374 18.21 -8.03 6.34
N CYS A 375 19.36 -7.36 6.35
CA CYS A 375 20.05 -6.99 5.11
C CYS A 375 20.79 -8.15 4.43
N MET A 376 20.93 -9.29 5.12
CA MET A 376 21.61 -10.51 4.65
C MET A 376 23.08 -10.35 4.23
N LYS A 377 23.69 -9.19 4.53
CA LYS A 377 25.04 -8.84 4.08
C LYS A 377 25.98 -8.47 5.22
N CYS A 378 25.47 -7.88 6.30
CA CYS A 378 26.32 -7.45 7.41
C CYS A 378 26.78 -8.63 8.27
N LYS A 379 27.88 -8.45 9.02
CA LYS A 379 28.47 -9.45 9.90
C LYS A 379 27.42 -10.09 10.84
N ALA A 380 26.54 -9.28 11.43
CA ALA A 380 25.46 -9.78 12.29
C ALA A 380 24.46 -10.66 11.53
N CYS A 381 24.02 -10.23 10.34
CA CYS A 381 23.07 -11.02 9.54
C CYS A 381 23.65 -12.36 9.07
N VAL A 382 24.93 -12.41 8.71
CA VAL A 382 25.57 -13.64 8.22
C VAL A 382 26.10 -14.53 9.35
N HIS A 383 26.17 -14.02 10.58
CA HIS A 383 26.53 -14.82 11.75
C HIS A 383 25.38 -15.79 12.08
N PRO A 384 25.64 -17.09 12.33
CA PRO A 384 24.58 -18.07 12.62
C PRO A 384 23.77 -17.68 13.87
N ASP A 385 24.44 -17.17 14.91
CA ASP A 385 23.82 -16.89 16.21
C ASP A 385 23.35 -15.43 16.41
N SER A 386 23.10 -14.68 15.33
CA SER A 386 22.62 -13.29 15.47
C SER A 386 21.48 -12.98 14.49
N ASN A 387 20.51 -12.22 14.99
CA ASN A 387 19.41 -11.66 14.20
C ASN A 387 19.36 -10.11 14.25
N PHE A 388 20.32 -9.47 14.92
CA PHE A 388 20.30 -8.03 15.18
C PHE A 388 21.10 -7.25 14.12
N CYS A 389 20.48 -7.02 12.97
CA CYS A 389 21.14 -6.40 11.82
C CYS A 389 21.66 -5.00 12.13
N ILE A 390 22.86 -4.63 11.67
CA ILE A 390 23.42 -3.27 11.89
C ILE A 390 22.57 -2.13 11.31
N LYS A 391 21.70 -2.44 10.34
CA LYS A 391 20.76 -1.49 9.72
C LYS A 391 19.51 -1.24 10.56
N ASN A 392 19.36 -1.89 11.72
CA ASN A 392 18.24 -1.62 12.61
C ASN A 392 18.27 -0.17 13.13
N ASP A 393 17.08 0.34 13.44
CA ASP A 393 16.88 1.65 14.08
C ASP A 393 16.59 1.52 15.59
N VAL A 394 16.63 0.30 16.13
CA VAL A 394 16.37 0.01 17.54
C VAL A 394 17.46 0.63 18.40
N GLY A 395 17.06 1.50 19.34
CA GLY A 395 17.96 2.23 20.24
C GLY A 395 18.66 3.44 19.60
N LYS A 396 18.60 3.60 18.27
CA LYS A 396 19.08 4.80 17.56
C LYS A 396 17.97 5.82 17.39
N ASN A 397 16.74 5.34 17.13
CA ASN A 397 15.53 6.16 16.96
C ASN A 397 15.74 7.34 16.01
N VAL A 398 16.36 7.08 14.85
CA VAL A 398 16.54 8.08 13.79
C VAL A 398 15.18 8.46 13.20
N GLY A 399 14.28 7.49 13.05
CA GLY A 399 12.90 7.72 12.62
C GLY A 399 12.77 8.19 11.16
N LEU A 400 13.67 7.73 10.30
CA LEU A 400 13.72 8.05 8.87
C LEU A 400 14.09 6.80 8.07
N MET A 401 13.79 6.81 6.77
CA MET A 401 14.25 5.78 5.83
C MET A 401 15.78 5.83 5.68
N LEU A 402 16.40 4.85 5.03
CA LEU A 402 17.86 4.83 4.84
C LEU A 402 18.43 6.06 4.12
N ASP A 403 17.64 6.65 3.22
CA ASP A 403 18.00 7.86 2.49
C ASP A 403 17.90 9.14 3.36
N LYS A 404 17.59 8.99 4.65
CA LYS A 404 17.41 10.06 5.65
C LYS A 404 16.23 10.98 5.34
N THR A 405 15.22 10.49 4.63
CA THR A 405 13.97 11.20 4.40
C THR A 405 12.79 10.42 4.98
N SER A 406 11.64 11.08 5.11
CA SER A 406 10.38 10.42 5.46
C SER A 406 9.55 10.13 4.21
N ARG A 407 8.56 9.23 4.36
CA ARG A 407 7.51 8.98 3.37
C ARG A 407 6.17 9.53 3.82
N PHE A 408 6.11 10.17 4.99
CA PHE A 408 4.89 10.64 5.61
C PHE A 408 4.90 12.16 5.78
N THR A 409 3.80 12.78 5.34
CA THR A 409 3.51 14.19 5.57
C THR A 409 2.09 14.32 6.14
N CYS A 410 1.88 15.19 7.13
CA CYS A 410 0.55 15.57 7.59
C CYS A 410 0.50 17.09 7.79
N LYS A 411 -0.48 17.77 7.19
CA LYS A 411 -0.63 19.23 7.27
C LYS A 411 0.66 20.01 6.93
N GLY A 412 1.36 19.56 5.89
CA GLY A 412 2.64 20.14 5.45
C GLY A 412 3.83 19.85 6.38
N LYS A 413 3.67 19.07 7.45
CA LYS A 413 4.75 18.67 8.36
C LYS A 413 5.22 17.25 8.07
N MET A 414 6.53 17.04 8.05
CA MET A 414 7.13 15.72 7.99
C MET A 414 6.80 14.92 9.26
N ILE A 415 6.42 13.65 9.10
CA ILE A 415 6.16 12.72 10.20
C ILE A 415 7.23 11.63 10.20
N HIS A 416 7.82 11.33 11.35
CA HIS A 416 8.87 10.32 11.50
C HIS A 416 8.33 8.89 11.40
N HIS A 417 9.17 7.99 10.88
CA HIS A 417 8.96 6.55 10.92
C HIS A 417 9.29 5.96 12.29
N PHE A 418 8.83 4.74 12.54
CA PHE A 418 9.09 3.99 13.76
C PHE A 418 9.54 2.55 13.45
N MET A 419 10.69 2.14 14.00
CA MET A 419 11.25 0.78 13.91
C MET A 419 11.13 0.15 12.51
N THR A 420 11.52 0.91 11.47
CA THR A 420 11.49 0.48 10.06
C THR A 420 10.14 -0.05 9.54
N SER A 421 9.03 0.21 10.24
CA SER A 421 7.73 -0.43 9.99
C SER A 421 6.57 0.57 9.96
N SER A 422 6.38 1.36 11.01
CA SER A 422 5.32 2.38 11.14
C SER A 422 3.92 1.84 10.77
N THR A 423 3.35 0.93 11.55
CA THR A 423 2.17 0.15 11.15
C THR A 423 0.82 0.72 11.62
N PHE A 424 0.80 1.80 12.41
CA PHE A 424 -0.44 2.49 12.79
C PHE A 424 -0.95 3.46 11.70
N THR A 425 -1.08 2.94 10.49
CA THR A 425 -1.51 3.65 9.28
C THR A 425 -2.15 2.66 8.32
N GLU A 426 -3.04 3.12 7.45
CA GLU A 426 -3.58 2.29 6.37
C GLU A 426 -2.53 1.93 5.32
N TYR A 427 -1.53 2.80 5.11
CA TYR A 427 -0.40 2.56 4.20
C TYR A 427 0.93 2.99 4.81
N THR A 428 1.94 2.13 4.70
CA THR A 428 3.31 2.42 5.12
C THR A 428 4.30 2.14 3.98
N VAL A 429 5.51 2.69 4.09
CA VAL A 429 6.62 2.40 3.18
C VAL A 429 7.79 1.89 4.00
N VAL A 430 8.35 0.76 3.59
CA VAL A 430 9.50 0.11 4.25
C VAL A 430 10.60 -0.20 3.25
N ASP A 431 11.84 -0.32 3.72
CA ASP A 431 12.94 -0.82 2.90
C ASP A 431 12.79 -2.32 2.58
N GLU A 432 13.32 -2.79 1.44
CA GLU A 432 13.29 -4.19 0.99
C GLU A 432 13.88 -5.19 2.01
N PHE A 433 14.82 -4.75 2.85
CA PHE A 433 15.40 -5.61 3.88
C PHE A 433 14.56 -5.69 5.15
N ALA A 434 13.53 -4.84 5.31
CA ALA A 434 12.65 -4.76 6.46
C ALA A 434 11.27 -5.39 6.21
N ILE A 435 11.21 -6.41 5.34
CA ILE A 435 9.98 -7.11 5.00
C ILE A 435 10.21 -8.61 4.81
N VAL A 436 9.20 -9.41 5.07
CA VAL A 436 9.17 -10.83 4.70
C VAL A 436 7.86 -11.18 4.00
N LYS A 437 7.97 -11.96 2.91
CA LYS A 437 6.83 -12.52 2.17
C LYS A 437 6.27 -13.73 2.91
N ILE A 438 4.95 -13.83 2.97
CA ILE A 438 4.23 -14.92 3.62
C ILE A 438 3.16 -15.52 2.70
N ASP A 439 2.57 -16.64 3.15
CA ASP A 439 1.53 -17.35 2.39
C ASP A 439 0.26 -16.47 2.27
N PRO A 440 -0.35 -16.35 1.07
CA PRO A 440 -1.55 -15.54 0.88
C PRO A 440 -2.80 -16.07 1.61
N LYS A 441 -2.78 -17.29 2.17
CA LYS A 441 -3.86 -17.83 3.01
C LYS A 441 -3.72 -17.44 4.49
N ALA A 442 -2.69 -16.68 4.84
CA ALA A 442 -2.45 -16.29 6.23
C ALA A 442 -3.57 -15.40 6.79
N PRO A 443 -4.09 -15.69 7.99
CA PRO A 443 -5.05 -14.83 8.68
C PRO A 443 -4.32 -13.57 9.18
N MET A 444 -4.43 -12.46 8.42
CA MET A 444 -3.63 -11.24 8.64
C MET A 444 -3.73 -10.65 10.04
N ASP A 445 -4.93 -10.68 10.63
CA ASP A 445 -5.23 -10.21 11.98
C ASP A 445 -4.64 -11.07 13.10
N GLN A 446 -4.12 -12.25 12.77
CA GLN A 446 -3.40 -13.12 13.70
C GLN A 446 -1.89 -13.09 13.41
N VAL A 447 -1.49 -13.21 12.15
CA VAL A 447 -0.06 -13.30 11.80
C VAL A 447 0.70 -12.00 11.97
N CYS A 448 0.02 -10.86 12.16
CA CYS A 448 0.69 -9.62 12.59
C CYS A 448 1.48 -9.83 13.89
N LEU A 449 1.00 -10.68 14.81
CA LEU A 449 1.65 -10.99 16.09
C LEU A 449 3.03 -11.66 15.92
N ILE A 450 3.27 -12.32 14.78
CA ILE A 450 4.58 -12.90 14.44
C ILE A 450 5.62 -11.78 14.22
N GLY A 451 5.19 -10.57 13.82
CA GLY A 451 6.07 -9.42 13.63
C GLY A 451 6.83 -8.99 14.89
N CYS A 452 6.30 -9.28 16.08
CA CYS A 452 6.98 -8.99 17.34
C CYS A 452 6.57 -9.94 18.49
N GLY A 453 5.40 -9.72 19.12
CA GLY A 453 5.06 -10.30 20.41
C GLY A 453 5.16 -11.83 20.50
N PHE A 454 4.58 -12.53 19.52
CA PHE A 454 4.61 -14.00 19.50
C PHE A 454 6.02 -14.54 19.28
N SER A 455 6.67 -14.08 18.21
CA SER A 455 8.02 -14.54 17.84
C SER A 455 9.04 -14.25 18.93
N THR A 456 8.88 -13.13 19.64
CA THR A 456 9.77 -12.76 20.75
C THR A 456 9.68 -13.78 21.88
N GLY A 457 8.49 -14.01 22.46
CA GLY A 457 8.36 -14.93 23.59
C GLY A 457 8.61 -16.39 23.20
N TYR A 458 7.99 -16.85 22.11
CA TYR A 458 8.10 -18.23 21.66
C TYR A 458 9.52 -18.55 21.19
N GLY A 459 10.13 -17.65 20.42
CA GLY A 459 11.50 -17.80 19.93
C GLY A 459 12.55 -17.78 21.03
N THR A 460 12.42 -16.93 22.06
CA THR A 460 13.37 -16.94 23.19
C THR A 460 13.43 -18.31 23.86
N VAL A 461 12.29 -19.00 23.98
CA VAL A 461 12.25 -20.34 24.57
C VAL A 461 12.94 -21.37 23.67
N LEU A 462 12.62 -21.39 22.38
CA LEU A 462 13.09 -22.42 21.46
C LEU A 462 14.54 -22.18 21.00
N ASN A 463 14.89 -20.93 20.71
CA ASN A 463 16.13 -20.58 20.01
C ASN A 463 17.22 -20.10 20.97
N THR A 464 16.88 -19.20 21.91
CA THR A 464 17.85 -18.61 22.84
C THR A 464 18.09 -19.54 24.03
N ALA A 465 17.04 -19.79 24.82
CA ALA A 465 17.10 -20.61 26.03
C ALA A 465 17.27 -22.10 25.70
N LYS A 466 16.70 -22.55 24.57
CA LYS A 466 16.69 -23.95 24.13
C LYS A 466 16.17 -24.87 25.23
N VAL A 467 14.96 -24.54 25.73
CA VAL A 467 14.30 -25.27 26.83
C VAL A 467 14.25 -26.76 26.50
N LYS A 468 14.62 -27.58 27.49
CA LYS A 468 14.68 -29.03 27.36
C LYS A 468 13.41 -29.69 27.89
N PRO A 469 12.97 -30.82 27.31
CA PRO A 469 11.88 -31.61 27.86
C PRO A 469 12.13 -32.00 29.32
N GLY A 470 11.07 -31.99 30.13
CA GLY A 470 11.12 -32.40 31.54
C GLY A 470 11.57 -31.31 32.52
N THR A 471 12.01 -30.15 32.03
CA THR A 471 12.52 -29.04 32.88
C THR A 471 11.41 -28.16 33.44
N THR A 472 11.75 -27.38 34.48
CA THR A 472 10.87 -26.40 35.13
C THR A 472 11.19 -24.99 34.64
N CYS A 473 10.16 -24.24 34.26
CA CYS A 473 10.27 -22.87 33.78
C CYS A 473 9.52 -21.90 34.70
N ALA A 474 10.06 -20.68 34.90
CA ALA A 474 9.35 -19.54 35.49
C ALA A 474 9.21 -18.40 34.47
N VAL A 475 8.01 -17.86 34.29
CA VAL A 475 7.73 -16.76 33.35
C VAL A 475 7.16 -15.56 34.12
N PHE A 476 7.95 -14.50 34.23
CA PHE A 476 7.60 -13.25 34.89
C PHE A 476 6.95 -12.27 33.91
N GLY A 477 5.68 -11.97 34.15
CA GLY A 477 4.82 -11.17 33.29
C GLY A 477 4.04 -12.03 32.31
N LEU A 478 2.72 -12.01 32.40
CA LEU A 478 1.80 -12.80 31.58
C LEU A 478 1.06 -11.92 30.56
N GLY A 479 1.77 -10.98 29.93
CA GLY A 479 1.32 -10.26 28.73
C GLY A 479 1.47 -11.09 27.46
N GLY A 480 1.29 -10.49 26.27
CA GLY A 480 1.40 -11.21 24.99
C GLY A 480 2.73 -11.97 24.80
N ILE A 481 3.87 -11.33 25.11
CA ILE A 481 5.21 -11.96 25.06
C ILE A 481 5.32 -13.10 26.08
N GLY A 482 4.91 -12.87 27.34
CA GLY A 482 4.98 -13.88 28.38
C GLY A 482 4.10 -15.10 28.10
N MET A 483 2.87 -14.88 27.63
CA MET A 483 1.98 -15.95 27.18
C MET A 483 2.58 -16.73 26.00
N SER A 484 3.30 -16.05 25.10
CA SER A 484 4.02 -16.71 24.00
C SER A 484 5.22 -17.54 24.49
N ALA A 485 5.91 -17.08 25.54
CA ALA A 485 6.94 -17.87 26.22
C ALA A 485 6.32 -19.11 26.92
N VAL A 486 5.16 -18.99 27.57
CA VAL A 486 4.43 -20.15 28.13
C VAL A 486 4.10 -21.17 27.04
N MET A 487 3.59 -20.73 25.89
CA MET A 487 3.34 -21.60 24.73
C MET A 487 4.63 -22.27 24.25
N GLY A 488 5.74 -21.53 24.21
CA GLY A 488 7.07 -22.06 23.85
C GLY A 488 7.55 -23.13 24.83
N CYS A 489 7.46 -22.89 26.13
CA CYS A 489 7.86 -23.85 27.17
C CYS A 489 7.07 -25.15 27.05
N LYS A 490 5.76 -25.05 26.82
CA LYS A 490 4.88 -26.20 26.61
C LYS A 490 5.27 -26.97 25.34
N ALA A 491 5.52 -26.26 24.23
CA ALA A 491 5.95 -26.86 22.97
C ALA A 491 7.32 -27.57 23.09
N SER A 492 8.22 -27.03 23.92
CA SER A 492 9.51 -27.65 24.25
C SER A 492 9.43 -28.82 25.25
N GLY A 493 8.23 -29.13 25.77
CA GLY A 493 8.02 -30.25 26.68
C GLY A 493 8.45 -30.01 28.12
N ALA A 494 8.48 -28.75 28.59
CA ALA A 494 8.68 -28.44 30.01
C ALA A 494 7.63 -29.17 30.86
N SER A 495 8.06 -29.77 31.98
CA SER A 495 7.18 -30.55 32.87
C SER A 495 6.34 -29.64 33.78
N ARG A 496 6.89 -28.48 34.13
CA ARG A 496 6.28 -27.51 35.04
C ARG A 496 6.56 -26.09 34.55
N ILE A 497 5.51 -25.27 34.49
CA ILE A 497 5.59 -23.88 34.00
C ILE A 497 4.89 -23.00 35.03
N ILE A 498 5.67 -22.19 35.74
CA ILE A 498 5.21 -21.29 36.79
C ILE A 498 5.03 -19.91 36.17
N GLY A 499 3.79 -19.43 36.06
CA GLY A 499 3.49 -18.07 35.62
C GLY A 499 3.45 -17.09 36.79
N ILE A 500 4.09 -15.93 36.66
CA ILE A 500 4.14 -14.91 37.71
C ILE A 500 3.57 -13.59 37.16
N ASP A 501 2.48 -13.09 37.74
CA ASP A 501 1.89 -11.80 37.39
C ASP A 501 1.07 -11.25 38.56
N ILE A 502 1.07 -9.93 38.74
CA ILE A 502 0.27 -9.25 39.77
C ILE A 502 -1.22 -9.18 39.41
N ASN A 503 -1.57 -9.39 38.14
CA ASN A 503 -2.96 -9.39 37.68
C ASN A 503 -3.48 -10.81 37.53
N LYS A 504 -4.11 -11.33 38.60
CA LYS A 504 -4.66 -12.69 38.66
C LYS A 504 -5.69 -13.02 37.58
N ARG A 505 -6.32 -12.00 36.94
CA ARG A 505 -7.26 -12.21 35.82
C ARG A 505 -6.60 -12.95 34.65
N LYS A 506 -5.28 -12.85 34.50
CA LYS A 506 -4.51 -13.51 33.44
C LYS A 506 -4.28 -15.02 33.69
N PHE A 507 -4.42 -15.49 34.94
CA PHE A 507 -4.01 -16.85 35.31
C PHE A 507 -4.84 -17.94 34.63
N ALA A 508 -6.15 -17.71 34.43
CA ALA A 508 -7.00 -18.67 33.74
C ALA A 508 -6.49 -18.93 32.31
N LYS A 509 -6.18 -17.87 31.56
CA LYS A 509 -5.65 -17.98 30.20
C LYS A 509 -4.23 -18.54 30.20
N ALA A 510 -3.39 -18.16 31.17
CA ALA A 510 -2.04 -18.70 31.30
C ALA A 510 -2.04 -20.23 31.48
N LYS A 511 -2.97 -20.76 32.29
CA LYS A 511 -3.14 -22.21 32.50
C LYS A 511 -3.64 -22.93 31.24
N GLU A 512 -4.58 -22.34 30.51
CA GLU A 512 -5.04 -22.86 29.22
C GLU A 512 -3.87 -23.00 28.23
N LEU A 513 -2.99 -21.99 28.19
CA LEU A 513 -1.84 -21.94 27.30
C LEU A 513 -0.68 -22.85 27.73
N GLY A 514 -0.51 -23.13 29.03
CA GLY A 514 0.46 -24.11 29.50
C GLY A 514 0.97 -23.98 30.93
N CYS A 515 0.65 -22.92 31.67
CA CYS A 515 1.07 -22.80 33.06
C CYS A 515 0.49 -23.94 33.91
N THR A 516 1.35 -24.59 34.69
CA THR A 516 0.94 -25.56 35.71
C THR A 516 0.59 -24.86 37.01
N ASP A 517 1.33 -23.80 37.32
CA ASP A 517 1.19 -23.00 38.54
C ASP A 517 1.11 -21.52 38.14
N CYS A 518 0.38 -20.72 38.94
CA CYS A 518 0.40 -19.27 38.81
C CYS A 518 0.55 -18.64 40.18
N LEU A 519 1.43 -17.64 40.29
CA LEU A 519 1.74 -16.94 41.52
C LEU A 519 1.54 -15.44 41.35
N ASP A 520 0.85 -14.82 42.31
CA ASP A 520 0.87 -13.38 42.50
C ASP A 520 1.88 -13.07 43.61
N PRO A 521 2.94 -12.29 43.33
CA PRO A 521 3.89 -11.87 44.36
C PRO A 521 3.24 -11.21 45.57
N ASN A 522 2.09 -10.55 45.41
CA ASN A 522 1.39 -9.87 46.50
C ASN A 522 0.69 -10.84 47.48
N ASP A 523 0.51 -12.10 47.10
CA ASP A 523 -0.06 -13.14 47.97
C ASP A 523 1.01 -13.85 48.81
N CYS A 524 2.29 -13.52 48.60
CA CYS A 524 3.42 -14.22 49.20
C CYS A 524 3.98 -13.44 50.40
N GLU A 525 4.23 -14.14 51.51
CA GLU A 525 4.88 -13.53 52.69
C GLU A 525 6.38 -13.29 52.49
N LYS A 526 7.00 -14.07 51.61
CA LYS A 526 8.43 -13.98 51.23
C LYS A 526 8.59 -13.36 49.85
N PRO A 527 9.77 -12.80 49.53
CA PRO A 527 10.10 -12.43 48.16
C PRO A 527 9.82 -13.57 47.18
N ILE A 528 9.24 -13.26 46.02
CA ILE A 528 8.76 -14.28 45.07
C ILE A 528 9.83 -15.29 44.65
N HIS A 529 11.09 -14.86 44.56
CA HIS A 529 12.20 -15.75 44.20
C HIS A 529 12.49 -16.80 45.27
N GLU A 530 12.34 -16.49 46.56
CA GLU A 530 12.49 -17.47 47.64
C GLU A 530 11.36 -18.51 47.57
N VAL A 531 10.13 -18.07 47.32
CA VAL A 531 8.97 -18.96 47.14
C VAL A 531 9.23 -19.93 45.99
N ILE A 532 9.71 -19.43 44.85
CA ILE A 532 10.04 -20.27 43.69
C ILE A 532 11.15 -21.27 44.02
N VAL A 533 12.23 -20.82 44.67
CA VAL A 533 13.35 -21.68 45.07
C VAL A 533 12.88 -22.81 46.00
N GLU A 534 12.01 -22.51 46.96
CA GLU A 534 11.41 -23.50 47.85
C GLU A 534 10.49 -24.47 47.10
N MET A 535 9.68 -23.96 46.15
CA MET A 535 8.75 -24.77 45.36
C MET A 535 9.44 -25.72 44.37
N THR A 536 10.69 -25.47 44.02
CA THR A 536 11.41 -26.21 42.97
C THR A 536 12.72 -26.83 43.45
N ASP A 537 12.95 -26.87 44.77
CA ASP A 537 14.13 -27.46 45.40
C ASP A 537 15.46 -26.90 44.84
N GLY A 538 15.60 -25.58 44.89
CA GLY A 538 16.86 -24.90 44.53
C GLY A 538 16.77 -23.91 43.36
N GLY A 539 15.57 -23.63 42.83
CA GLY A 539 15.31 -22.71 41.71
C GLY A 539 15.00 -23.42 40.39
N VAL A 540 14.50 -22.66 39.41
CA VAL A 540 14.06 -23.20 38.11
C VAL A 540 15.21 -23.41 37.12
N ASP A 541 15.04 -24.35 36.18
CA ASP A 541 16.01 -24.56 35.10
C ASP A 541 16.08 -23.36 34.16
N TYR A 542 14.92 -22.77 33.84
CA TYR A 542 14.80 -21.62 32.94
C TYR A 542 13.88 -20.55 33.55
N SER A 543 14.34 -19.30 33.50
CA SER A 543 13.56 -18.15 33.95
C SER A 543 13.49 -17.10 32.84
N PHE A 544 12.33 -16.47 32.69
CA PHE A 544 12.03 -15.52 31.61
C PHE A 544 11.46 -14.24 32.21
N GLU A 545 12.11 -13.10 31.95
CA GLU A 545 11.62 -11.77 32.32
C GLU A 545 10.96 -11.12 31.11
N CYS A 546 9.65 -10.86 31.19
CA CYS A 546 8.83 -10.36 30.08
C CYS A 546 8.13 -9.03 30.42
N ILE A 547 8.67 -8.22 31.34
CA ILE A 547 8.03 -7.00 31.86
C ILE A 547 8.85 -5.75 31.52
N GLY A 548 10.16 -5.77 31.74
CA GLY A 548 11.04 -4.60 31.62
C GLY A 548 11.24 -3.88 32.96
N ASN A 549 11.16 -4.58 34.09
CA ASN A 549 11.43 -3.97 35.40
C ASN A 549 12.70 -4.56 36.02
N THR A 550 13.64 -3.70 36.45
CA THR A 550 14.95 -4.16 36.94
C THR A 550 14.87 -5.00 38.21
N ASP A 551 13.92 -4.75 39.11
CA ASP A 551 13.75 -5.55 40.33
C ASP A 551 13.18 -6.93 40.00
N VAL A 552 12.33 -7.00 38.98
CA VAL A 552 11.83 -8.27 38.45
C VAL A 552 12.93 -9.01 37.66
N MET A 553 13.83 -8.30 36.96
CA MET A 553 15.02 -8.92 36.36
C MET A 553 15.91 -9.57 37.43
N VAL A 554 16.16 -8.89 38.55
CA VAL A 554 16.90 -9.48 39.69
C VAL A 554 16.15 -10.67 40.27
N SER A 555 14.84 -10.56 40.48
CA SER A 555 14.02 -11.68 40.98
C SER A 555 14.03 -12.87 40.02
N THR A 556 14.07 -12.62 38.71
CA THR A 556 14.20 -13.64 37.66
C THR A 556 15.53 -14.37 37.79
N ILE A 557 16.64 -13.64 37.97
CA ILE A 557 17.98 -14.21 38.22
C ILE A 557 17.96 -15.10 39.47
N LEU A 558 17.46 -14.57 40.58
CA LEU A 558 17.46 -15.26 41.88
C LEU A 558 16.56 -16.50 41.89
N SER A 559 15.50 -16.52 41.08
CA SER A 559 14.59 -17.66 40.97
C SER A 559 15.20 -18.84 40.20
N SER A 560 16.24 -18.62 39.41
CA SER A 560 16.90 -19.66 38.62
C SER A 560 17.86 -20.50 39.48
N HIS A 561 18.02 -21.77 39.11
CA HIS A 561 18.89 -22.70 39.84
C HIS A 561 20.33 -22.19 39.89
N TYR A 562 20.93 -22.19 41.09
CA TYR A 562 22.18 -21.49 41.33
C TYR A 562 23.40 -22.01 40.59
N ALA A 563 23.41 -23.30 40.25
CA ALA A 563 24.55 -23.96 39.62
C ALA A 563 24.48 -24.03 38.08
N TYR A 564 23.29 -23.92 37.48
CA TYR A 564 23.11 -24.20 36.05
C TYR A 564 21.93 -23.44 35.39
N GLY A 565 21.20 -22.62 36.15
CA GLY A 565 19.99 -21.96 35.68
C GLY A 565 20.25 -21.01 34.50
N SER A 566 19.32 -21.01 33.55
CA SER A 566 19.31 -20.09 32.41
C SER A 566 18.33 -18.95 32.66
N VAL A 567 18.85 -17.73 32.65
CA VAL A 567 18.10 -16.49 32.85
C VAL A 567 17.96 -15.79 31.51
N ASN A 568 16.73 -15.45 31.13
CA ASN A 568 16.43 -14.88 29.81
C ASN A 568 15.69 -13.56 29.99
N ILE A 569 16.37 -12.45 29.66
CA ILE A 569 15.82 -11.10 29.76
C ILE A 569 15.24 -10.69 28.41
N ILE A 570 13.93 -10.42 28.40
CA ILE A 570 13.15 -10.10 27.19
C ILE A 570 12.50 -8.72 27.31
N GLY A 571 12.01 -8.36 28.49
CA GLY A 571 11.36 -7.08 28.73
C GLY A 571 12.30 -5.90 28.51
N VAL A 572 11.77 -4.82 27.94
CA VAL A 572 12.53 -3.60 27.65
C VAL A 572 12.49 -2.68 28.87
N PRO A 573 13.61 -2.44 29.57
CA PRO A 573 13.63 -1.56 30.73
C PRO A 573 13.56 -0.08 30.33
N ASP A 574 13.19 0.77 31.29
CA ASP A 574 13.37 2.21 31.15
C ASP A 574 14.84 2.54 30.82
N GLN A 575 15.06 3.49 29.91
CA GLN A 575 16.36 3.89 29.40
C GLN A 575 17.41 4.24 30.48
N HIS A 576 16.98 4.73 31.64
CA HIS A 576 17.88 5.13 32.72
C HIS A 576 17.99 4.08 33.82
N ALA A 577 17.15 3.05 33.78
CA ALA A 577 17.18 1.98 34.77
C ALA A 577 18.51 1.22 34.71
N ARG A 578 19.01 0.82 35.88
CA ARG A 578 20.21 0.00 36.02
C ARG A 578 19.89 -1.13 36.98
N MET A 579 20.30 -2.33 36.60
CA MET A 579 20.19 -3.52 37.45
C MET A 579 21.48 -3.67 38.24
N THR A 580 21.37 -3.84 39.56
CA THR A 580 22.51 -4.16 40.44
C THR A 580 22.43 -5.64 40.79
N VAL A 581 23.50 -6.39 40.53
CA VAL A 581 23.55 -7.84 40.74
C VAL A 581 24.86 -8.23 41.41
N ASP A 582 24.81 -9.20 42.32
CA ASP A 582 26.01 -9.82 42.87
C ASP A 582 26.65 -10.73 41.80
N PRO A 583 27.91 -10.48 41.39
CA PRO A 583 28.60 -11.32 40.41
C PRO A 583 28.71 -12.79 40.84
N MET A 584 28.64 -13.09 42.14
CA MET A 584 28.62 -14.46 42.65
C MET A 584 27.48 -15.29 42.07
N TYR A 585 26.35 -14.67 41.70
CA TYR A 585 25.22 -15.39 41.10
C TYR A 585 25.57 -16.03 39.76
N PHE A 586 26.52 -15.47 39.01
CA PHE A 586 27.00 -16.01 37.74
C PHE A 586 28.24 -16.90 37.92
N LEU A 587 29.12 -16.56 38.88
CA LEU A 587 30.31 -17.36 39.17
C LEU A 587 29.95 -18.81 39.54
N THR A 588 28.79 -19.03 40.16
CA THR A 588 28.30 -20.37 40.53
C THR A 588 27.79 -21.21 39.37
N GLY A 589 27.60 -20.63 38.17
CA GLY A 589 27.24 -21.36 36.95
C GLY A 589 25.94 -20.95 36.25
N ARG A 590 25.24 -19.90 36.70
CA ARG A 590 24.12 -19.33 35.95
C ARG A 590 24.56 -18.72 34.64
N ILE A 591 23.68 -18.76 33.64
CA ILE A 591 23.87 -18.09 32.35
C ILE A 591 22.78 -17.03 32.20
N MET A 592 23.16 -15.81 31.80
CA MET A 592 22.21 -14.74 31.46
C MET A 592 22.25 -14.46 29.96
N ASN A 593 21.09 -14.61 29.33
CA ASN A 593 20.88 -14.34 27.91
C ASN A 593 19.99 -13.11 27.74
N GLY A 594 20.29 -12.30 26.72
CA GLY A 594 19.34 -11.36 26.15
C GLY A 594 18.79 -11.93 24.85
N ALA A 595 17.51 -11.71 24.56
CA ALA A 595 16.89 -12.15 23.33
C ALA A 595 16.11 -11.01 22.69
N PHE A 596 16.41 -10.69 21.43
CA PHE A 596 15.61 -9.75 20.65
C PHE A 596 14.85 -10.52 19.57
N LEU A 597 13.54 -10.31 19.43
CA LEU A 597 12.70 -11.03 18.47
C LEU A 597 12.86 -12.57 18.54
N GLY A 598 13.17 -13.08 19.74
CA GLY A 598 13.33 -14.51 20.00
C GLY A 598 14.43 -15.20 19.19
N ASP A 599 15.50 -14.47 18.86
CA ASP A 599 16.62 -14.91 18.00
C ASP A 599 16.21 -15.44 16.62
N TYR A 600 15.00 -15.10 16.15
CA TYR A 600 14.59 -15.46 14.80
C TYR A 600 15.32 -14.62 13.77
N LYS A 601 15.91 -15.30 12.78
CA LYS A 601 16.19 -14.74 11.46
C LYS A 601 14.86 -14.63 10.69
N ALA A 602 14.12 -13.56 10.94
CA ALA A 602 12.74 -13.38 10.48
C ALA A 602 12.48 -13.74 9.00
N LYS A 603 13.35 -13.32 8.06
CA LYS A 603 13.21 -13.65 6.63
C LYS A 603 13.27 -15.15 6.33
N GLU A 604 13.95 -15.92 7.18
CA GLU A 604 14.08 -17.38 7.05
C GLU A 604 12.97 -18.11 7.83
N SER A 605 12.62 -17.61 9.02
CA SER A 605 11.77 -18.35 9.98
C SER A 605 10.29 -17.98 9.96
N PHE A 606 9.92 -16.73 9.64
CA PHE A 606 8.52 -16.30 9.71
C PHE A 606 7.61 -17.03 8.71
N PRO A 607 8.04 -17.33 7.46
CA PRO A 607 7.20 -18.11 6.55
C PRO A 607 6.82 -19.49 7.11
N SER A 608 7.73 -20.16 7.84
CA SER A 608 7.40 -21.42 8.51
C SER A 608 6.47 -21.25 9.70
N LEU A 609 6.63 -20.19 10.51
CA LEU A 609 5.71 -19.89 11.61
C LEU A 609 4.30 -19.61 11.09
N VAL A 610 4.17 -18.82 10.02
CA VAL A 610 2.89 -18.57 9.35
C VAL A 610 2.27 -19.87 8.84
N LYS A 611 3.07 -20.76 8.26
CA LYS A 611 2.59 -22.08 7.83
C LYS A 611 2.06 -22.90 9.01
N ASP A 612 2.75 -22.87 10.14
CA ASP A 612 2.31 -23.58 11.35
C ASP A 612 1.01 -23.01 11.94
N VAL A 613 0.77 -21.69 11.81
CA VAL A 613 -0.53 -21.05 12.12
C VAL A 613 -1.63 -21.53 11.18
N ILE A 614 -1.37 -21.50 9.86
CA ILE A 614 -2.33 -21.99 8.85
C ILE A 614 -2.69 -23.46 9.09
N CYS A 615 -1.70 -24.28 9.49
CA CYS A 615 -1.88 -25.68 9.83
C CYS A 615 -2.42 -25.92 11.25
N LYS A 616 -2.78 -24.87 12.00
CA LYS A 616 -3.30 -24.93 13.38
C LYS A 616 -2.38 -25.63 14.38
N LYS A 617 -1.06 -25.64 14.13
CA LYS A 617 -0.07 -26.09 15.11
C LYS A 617 0.22 -25.01 16.15
N ILE A 618 0.06 -23.75 15.76
CA ILE A 618 0.17 -22.57 16.62
C ILE A 618 -1.18 -21.86 16.59
N ASP A 619 -1.76 -21.63 17.77
CA ASP A 619 -2.99 -20.86 17.93
C ASP A 619 -2.66 -19.44 18.40
N LEU A 620 -2.58 -18.50 17.45
CA LEU A 620 -2.36 -17.09 17.75
C LEU A 620 -3.62 -16.37 18.20
N ASP A 621 -4.81 -16.90 17.88
CA ASP A 621 -6.08 -16.29 18.29
C ASP A 621 -6.22 -16.28 19.82
N ALA A 622 -5.63 -17.29 20.48
CA ALA A 622 -5.56 -17.36 21.93
C ALA A 622 -4.81 -16.18 22.58
N LEU A 623 -4.02 -15.41 21.84
CA LEU A 623 -3.34 -14.20 22.32
C LEU A 623 -4.15 -12.92 22.07
N VAL A 624 -5.23 -12.99 21.28
CA VAL A 624 -6.04 -11.84 20.89
C VAL A 624 -7.25 -11.71 21.83
N THR A 625 -7.27 -10.69 22.68
CA THR A 625 -8.41 -10.41 23.59
C THR A 625 -9.42 -9.44 22.99
N HIS A 626 -8.95 -8.49 22.18
CA HIS A 626 -9.77 -7.43 21.60
C HIS A 626 -9.35 -7.15 20.15
N LYS A 627 -10.33 -6.79 19.31
CA LYS A 627 -10.10 -6.22 17.97
C LYS A 627 -10.78 -4.87 17.92
N VAL A 628 -10.01 -3.81 17.67
CA VAL A 628 -10.51 -2.44 17.57
C VAL A 628 -10.16 -1.86 16.21
N PRO A 629 -11.03 -1.04 15.59
CA PRO A 629 -10.69 -0.36 14.35
C PRO A 629 -9.71 0.80 14.64
N LEU A 630 -8.98 1.26 13.62
CA LEU A 630 -7.89 2.26 13.76
C LEU A 630 -8.34 3.54 14.49
N GLU A 631 -9.58 3.97 14.29
CA GLU A 631 -10.15 5.18 14.90
C GLU A 631 -10.28 5.06 16.43
N LYS A 632 -10.27 3.83 16.96
CA LYS A 632 -10.34 3.51 18.39
C LYS A 632 -9.00 3.03 18.97
N ILE A 633 -7.88 3.35 18.32
CA ILE A 633 -6.55 2.91 18.76
C ILE A 633 -6.25 3.30 20.21
N ASN A 634 -6.63 4.50 20.67
CA ASN A 634 -6.42 4.93 22.05
C ASN A 634 -7.18 4.05 23.06
N THR A 635 -8.36 3.54 22.70
CA THR A 635 -9.10 2.57 23.52
C THR A 635 -8.32 1.25 23.62
N GLY A 636 -7.67 0.81 22.53
CA GLY A 636 -6.77 -0.34 22.56
C GLY A 636 -5.59 -0.17 23.53
N PHE A 637 -4.96 1.02 23.52
CA PHE A 637 -3.92 1.36 24.51
C PHE A 637 -4.46 1.38 25.95
N GLU A 638 -5.68 1.86 26.16
CA GLU A 638 -6.33 1.85 27.47
C GLU A 638 -6.58 0.42 28.00
N TYR A 639 -7.06 -0.49 27.14
CA TYR A 639 -7.21 -1.91 27.51
C TYR A 639 -5.87 -2.51 27.96
N MET A 640 -4.80 -2.25 27.21
CA MET A 640 -3.45 -2.72 27.56
C MET A 640 -2.99 -2.15 28.91
N ARG A 641 -3.08 -0.83 29.11
CA ARG A 641 -2.64 -0.17 30.35
C ARG A 641 -3.45 -0.59 31.59
N THR A 642 -4.73 -0.89 31.41
CA THR A 642 -5.62 -1.33 32.51
C THR A 642 -5.62 -2.86 32.71
N GLY A 643 -4.87 -3.59 31.87
CA GLY A 643 -4.73 -5.05 31.92
C GLY A 643 -6.03 -5.79 31.66
N GLN A 644 -6.85 -5.30 30.73
CA GLN A 644 -8.11 -5.90 30.28
C GLN A 644 -7.93 -6.98 29.22
#